data_AF-A0A1A9HDQ8-F1
#
_entry.id   AF-A0A1A9HDQ8-F1
#
_cell.length_a   1.000
_cell.length_b   1.000
_cell.length_c   1.000
_cell.angle_alpha   90.00
_cell.angle_beta   90.00
_cell.angle_gamma   90.00
#
_symmetry.space_group_name_H-M   'P 1'
#
loop_
_entity.id
_entity.type
_entity.pdbx_description
1 polymer ?
#
loop_
_entity_poly.entity_id
_entity_poly.type
_entity_poly.pdbx_seq_one_letter_code
_entity_poly.pdbx_strand_id
1 'polypeptide(L)'
;MWGNKDYGLEHILKRREDQAIGKGLNEAEAKERTDELLKEIPNILQKGFKEEDRPGYAAIILNNSKVILSKFRGDNELKNHYMIISFEVDDKILRELETIAPLSNDYRDGGSISNLNENILSQKDLTSQGDLLKNTENLNETTPEAKILSPLEQANAEKLAKIESERIASEQEFLKAKEQETKRKEALKRKLEHERGNAGNIESNTKIEVGSDIPTQIQEHLPKSRVRLNEREIYDLDYAIVNAKDLKPSFTTGGTQKRTDMNQEQIKSIAENFDPKKIFGSGGFEYLPIILHDGQVIAGNHRIQGMLNFTPKSRETYEKAIKEYYNIDLKPNELLVRVPHERLNNTEINNLAAGSNQGRFNSESDKAIAVLSHYEPKLKELDKKLDADSVYQLKSVVAKNLNFDKATHHNIGDSNLALLMFNMPRTKTQGIELLNRWQKEFFNDIKSYEKVKKMFVDNAGSFHNLIHDMNFPNVSLNAYLSDIMDRSFANLKNYPTTTDSLRDLSEKFYKTSSLDMFEKSDQITSDISEILGASVARFARFDDPSKALFEALKSDNIKKGLKEFKIADITKDMFDPKSKEFKDIDIYDFTRYLLMVDRVPSEHNPTLNRLIEAVKDMQKESEKGVKQKFDTPSEWGHNYSEFKGDGLGAINKLLETKKGFVEGAFYKEGLGDIDLVWGNKDYGLEHILKRREKQAKNQGLNEQQAKEYALNIAKTIPEAIEKGNAITDNYGRMAIEYKNIRVGLNDDWYSEKLPNKWVISSYEIYNSENEPPSLLMAQLQGVGLGTPKLTEPNSTTKK
;
A
#
# COMPACT_ATOMS: atom_id res chain seq x y z
N MET A 1 -47.00 -7.51 16.66
CA MET A 1 -47.96 -7.44 15.54
C MET A 1 -48.11 -8.84 14.97
N TRP A 2 -49.28 -9.44 15.14
CA TRP A 2 -49.64 -10.78 14.65
C TRP A 2 -50.11 -10.69 13.18
N GLY A 3 -49.71 -11.67 12.37
CA GLY A 3 -50.47 -12.16 11.21
C GLY A 3 -50.13 -11.63 9.82
N ASN A 4 -49.20 -12.30 9.13
CA ASN A 4 -49.47 -12.83 7.79
C ASN A 4 -49.05 -14.32 7.82
N LYS A 5 -49.76 -15.21 7.12
CA LYS A 5 -49.70 -16.68 7.34
C LYS A 5 -48.36 -17.36 7.01
N ASP A 6 -47.40 -16.61 6.47
CA ASP A 6 -46.18 -17.16 5.87
C ASP A 6 -44.88 -16.78 6.60
N TYR A 7 -44.95 -16.06 7.74
CA TYR A 7 -43.76 -15.67 8.51
C TYR A 7 -44.07 -15.25 9.95
N GLY A 8 -43.11 -15.42 10.86
CA GLY A 8 -43.19 -15.02 12.28
C GLY A 8 -43.30 -16.20 13.26
N LEU A 9 -43.35 -15.91 14.57
CA LEU A 9 -43.32 -16.92 15.64
C LEU A 9 -44.44 -17.97 15.50
N GLU A 10 -45.65 -17.54 15.12
CA GLU A 10 -46.80 -18.43 14.90
C GLU A 10 -46.58 -19.41 13.73
N HIS A 11 -45.92 -18.97 12.65
CA HIS A 11 -45.57 -19.84 11.52
C HIS A 11 -44.49 -20.86 11.91
N ILE A 12 -43.50 -20.43 12.69
CA ILE A 12 -42.43 -21.31 13.20
C ILE A 12 -43.01 -22.35 14.15
N LEU A 13 -43.88 -21.94 15.08
CA LEU A 13 -44.59 -22.82 16.02
C LEU A 13 -45.39 -23.88 15.26
N LYS A 14 -46.27 -23.44 14.36
CA LYS A 14 -47.14 -24.36 13.61
C LYS A 14 -46.34 -25.36 12.78
N ARG A 15 -45.29 -24.92 12.08
CA ARG A 15 -44.44 -25.82 11.28
C ARG A 15 -43.72 -26.86 12.13
N ARG A 16 -43.38 -26.54 13.38
CA ARG A 16 -42.73 -27.47 14.31
C ARG A 16 -43.71 -28.42 14.99
N GLU A 17 -44.88 -27.93 15.36
CA GLU A 17 -45.98 -28.76 15.85
C GLU A 17 -46.42 -29.76 14.77
N ASP A 18 -46.61 -29.32 13.52
CA ASP A 18 -46.95 -30.19 12.38
C ASP A 18 -45.86 -31.25 12.12
N GLN A 19 -44.58 -30.88 12.28
CA GLN A 19 -43.45 -31.81 12.12
C GLN A 19 -43.37 -32.83 13.27
N ALA A 20 -43.69 -32.43 14.50
CA ALA A 20 -43.75 -33.30 15.67
C ALA A 20 -44.93 -34.27 15.59
N ILE A 21 -46.10 -33.80 15.17
CA ILE A 21 -47.29 -34.62 14.91
C ILE A 21 -47.01 -35.62 13.77
N GLY A 22 -46.35 -35.17 12.70
CA GLY A 22 -45.90 -36.05 11.60
C GLY A 22 -44.92 -37.16 12.03
N LYS A 23 -44.32 -37.05 13.22
CA LYS A 23 -43.44 -38.06 13.82
C LYS A 23 -44.12 -38.87 14.95
N GLY A 24 -45.43 -38.70 15.16
CA GLY A 24 -46.25 -39.56 16.03
C GLY A 24 -46.61 -38.99 17.40
N LEU A 25 -46.31 -37.72 17.68
CA LEU A 25 -46.71 -37.05 18.93
C LEU A 25 -48.17 -36.58 18.85
N ASN A 26 -48.87 -36.59 19.99
CA ASN A 26 -50.19 -35.97 20.05
C ASN A 26 -50.08 -34.43 20.12
N GLU A 27 -51.18 -33.71 19.88
CA GLU A 27 -51.16 -32.24 19.79
C GLU A 27 -50.63 -31.55 21.06
N ALA A 28 -50.89 -32.11 22.24
CA ALA A 28 -50.43 -31.54 23.51
C ALA A 28 -48.91 -31.73 23.68
N GLU A 29 -48.41 -32.92 23.38
CA GLU A 29 -46.97 -33.25 23.43
C GLU A 29 -46.17 -32.48 22.36
N ALA A 30 -46.72 -32.32 21.16
CA ALA A 30 -46.11 -31.55 20.09
C ALA A 30 -45.94 -30.08 20.47
N LYS A 31 -46.93 -29.52 21.18
CA LYS A 31 -46.90 -28.14 21.66
C LYS A 31 -45.89 -27.94 22.79
N GLU A 32 -45.91 -28.80 23.80
CA GLU A 32 -44.95 -28.76 24.91
C GLU A 32 -43.50 -28.87 24.40
N ARG A 33 -43.25 -29.79 23.46
CA ARG A 33 -41.93 -29.99 22.85
C ARG A 33 -41.47 -28.80 22.02
N THR A 34 -42.40 -28.15 21.31
CA THR A 34 -42.09 -26.95 20.52
C THR A 34 -41.72 -25.78 21.43
N ASP A 35 -42.41 -25.62 22.56
CA ASP A 35 -42.13 -24.59 23.56
C ASP A 35 -40.75 -24.75 24.23
N GLU A 36 -40.30 -25.99 24.46
CA GLU A 36 -38.94 -26.25 24.97
C GLU A 36 -37.84 -25.91 23.96
N LEU A 37 -38.02 -26.29 22.69
CA LEU A 37 -37.06 -25.99 21.62
C LEU A 37 -36.92 -24.48 21.35
N LEU A 38 -38.00 -23.71 21.51
CA LEU A 38 -37.94 -22.25 21.39
C LEU A 38 -37.02 -21.59 22.43
N LYS A 39 -36.83 -22.20 23.60
CA LYS A 39 -35.93 -21.68 24.65
C LYS A 39 -34.46 -21.71 24.22
N GLU A 40 -34.10 -22.47 23.19
CA GLU A 40 -32.73 -22.56 22.68
C GLU A 40 -32.36 -21.41 21.73
N ILE A 41 -33.34 -20.80 21.06
CA ILE A 41 -33.12 -19.75 20.06
C ILE A 41 -32.23 -18.60 20.59
N PRO A 42 -32.45 -18.03 21.80
CA PRO A 42 -31.58 -16.99 22.33
C PRO A 42 -30.12 -17.43 22.49
N ASN A 43 -29.89 -18.67 22.94
CA ASN A 43 -28.54 -19.21 23.12
C ASN A 43 -27.84 -19.41 21.76
N ILE A 44 -28.57 -19.86 20.74
CA ILE A 44 -28.07 -20.01 19.37
C ILE A 44 -27.72 -18.63 18.78
N LEU A 45 -28.59 -17.64 18.94
CA LEU A 45 -28.33 -16.28 18.44
C LEU A 45 -27.15 -15.59 19.13
N GLN A 46 -26.87 -15.92 20.39
CA GLN A 46 -25.76 -15.33 21.15
C GLN A 46 -24.41 -16.01 20.92
N LYS A 47 -24.40 -17.35 20.74
CA LYS A 47 -23.16 -18.14 20.72
C LYS A 47 -22.89 -18.85 19.39
N GLY A 48 -23.87 -18.88 18.49
CA GLY A 48 -23.78 -19.55 17.21
C GLY A 48 -22.89 -18.82 16.21
N PHE A 49 -22.36 -19.59 15.26
CA PHE A 49 -21.60 -19.07 14.14
C PHE A 49 -22.55 -18.53 13.07
N LYS A 50 -22.26 -17.32 12.58
CA LYS A 50 -23.05 -16.67 11.53
C LYS A 50 -22.55 -17.10 10.15
N GLU A 51 -23.45 -17.65 9.36
CA GLU A 51 -23.26 -17.96 7.95
C GLU A 51 -24.24 -17.11 7.11
N GLU A 52 -23.72 -16.25 6.23
CA GLU A 52 -24.58 -15.51 5.30
C GLU A 52 -24.89 -16.39 4.09
N ASP A 53 -26.10 -16.96 4.09
CA ASP A 53 -26.60 -17.87 3.06
C ASP A 53 -26.84 -17.11 1.74
N ARG A 54 -27.36 -15.87 1.81
CA ARG A 54 -27.61 -14.96 0.66
C ARG A 54 -27.92 -13.53 1.11
N PRO A 55 -27.81 -12.49 0.25
CA PRO A 55 -28.05 -11.09 0.64
C PRO A 55 -29.40 -10.88 1.34
N GLY A 56 -29.35 -10.37 2.57
CA GLY A 56 -30.52 -10.12 3.42
C GLY A 56 -31.09 -11.35 4.15
N TYR A 57 -30.44 -12.50 4.08
CA TYR A 57 -30.73 -13.66 4.92
C TYR A 57 -29.46 -14.10 5.66
N ALA A 58 -29.57 -14.42 6.95
CA ALA A 58 -28.45 -14.92 7.75
C ALA A 58 -28.86 -16.19 8.48
N ALA A 59 -28.05 -17.22 8.41
CA ALA A 59 -28.17 -18.41 9.24
C ALA A 59 -27.26 -18.25 10.45
N ILE A 60 -27.77 -18.52 11.65
CA ILE A 60 -26.96 -18.66 12.86
C ILE A 60 -27.04 -20.11 13.29
N ILE A 61 -25.89 -20.78 13.26
CA ILE A 61 -25.78 -22.21 13.51
C ILE A 61 -25.00 -22.42 14.81
N LEU A 62 -25.57 -23.17 15.74
CA LEU A 62 -24.88 -23.61 16.94
C LEU A 62 -25.18 -25.08 17.15
N ASN A 63 -24.12 -25.89 17.21
CA ASN A 63 -24.20 -27.36 17.14
C ASN A 63 -24.97 -27.78 15.88
N ASN A 64 -26.06 -28.56 16.04
CA ASN A 64 -26.89 -29.07 14.94
C ASN A 64 -28.21 -28.29 14.80
N SER A 65 -28.28 -27.09 15.37
CA SER A 65 -29.47 -26.21 15.35
C SER A 65 -29.15 -24.94 14.57
N LYS A 66 -30.03 -24.57 13.63
CA LYS A 66 -29.90 -23.45 12.69
C LYS A 66 -31.10 -22.50 12.83
N VAL A 67 -30.83 -21.23 13.13
CA VAL A 67 -31.84 -20.15 13.11
C VAL A 67 -31.64 -19.31 11.86
N ILE A 68 -32.68 -19.14 11.05
CA ILE A 68 -32.64 -18.31 9.85
C ILE A 68 -33.29 -16.96 10.12
N LEU A 69 -32.54 -15.91 9.81
CA LEU A 69 -32.87 -14.51 9.96
C LEU A 69 -33.08 -13.88 8.58
N SER A 70 -34.05 -12.98 8.47
CA SER A 70 -34.36 -12.22 7.26
C SER A 70 -34.34 -10.72 7.56
N LYS A 71 -33.66 -9.95 6.73
CA LYS A 71 -33.81 -8.49 6.63
C LYS A 71 -35.09 -8.11 5.91
N PHE A 72 -35.82 -9.04 5.32
CA PHE A 72 -37.03 -8.74 4.56
C PHE A 72 -38.28 -9.26 5.27
N ARG A 73 -39.36 -8.47 5.20
CA ARG A 73 -40.74 -8.90 5.48
C ARG A 73 -41.51 -8.88 4.16
N GLY A 74 -41.60 -10.03 3.50
CA GLY A 74 -42.02 -10.09 2.09
C GLY A 74 -41.00 -9.36 1.21
N ASP A 75 -41.45 -8.44 0.36
CA ASP A 75 -40.58 -7.63 -0.52
C ASP A 75 -40.01 -6.36 0.16
N ASN A 76 -40.36 -6.11 1.42
CA ASN A 76 -39.97 -4.90 2.14
C ASN A 76 -38.76 -5.15 3.04
N GLU A 77 -37.69 -4.37 2.89
CA GLU A 77 -36.50 -4.43 3.74
C GLU A 77 -36.72 -3.75 5.11
N LEU A 78 -36.35 -4.45 6.17
CA LEU A 78 -36.33 -4.03 7.56
C LEU A 78 -35.02 -3.29 7.83
N LYS A 79 -35.12 -1.98 8.08
CA LYS A 79 -33.95 -1.16 8.40
C LYS A 79 -33.42 -1.50 9.79
N ASN A 80 -32.15 -1.89 9.87
CA ASN A 80 -31.39 -2.17 11.10
C ASN A 80 -31.95 -3.29 12.00
N HIS A 81 -32.82 -4.16 11.48
CA HIS A 81 -33.39 -5.27 12.24
C HIS A 81 -33.45 -6.53 11.39
N TYR A 82 -33.35 -7.69 12.03
CA TYR A 82 -33.60 -8.99 11.42
C TYR A 82 -34.82 -9.64 12.06
N MET A 83 -35.63 -10.31 11.24
CA MET A 83 -36.75 -11.13 11.68
C MET A 83 -36.32 -12.61 11.64
N ILE A 84 -36.60 -13.36 12.71
CA ILE A 84 -36.45 -14.83 12.68
C ILE A 84 -37.56 -15.39 11.79
N ILE A 85 -37.17 -16.15 10.77
CA ILE A 85 -38.10 -16.71 9.79
C ILE A 85 -38.11 -18.24 9.75
N SER A 86 -37.06 -18.89 10.24
CA SER A 86 -37.01 -20.34 10.39
C SER A 86 -36.16 -20.71 11.59
N PHE A 87 -36.48 -21.85 12.18
CA PHE A 87 -35.63 -22.55 13.11
C PHE A 87 -35.60 -24.00 12.66
N GLU A 88 -34.42 -24.57 12.46
CA GLU A 88 -34.14 -25.91 11.94
C GLU A 88 -33.22 -26.65 12.93
N VAL A 89 -33.47 -27.94 13.16
CA VAL A 89 -32.62 -28.80 14.00
C VAL A 89 -32.47 -30.10 13.22
N ASP A 90 -31.24 -30.61 13.12
CA ASP A 90 -30.94 -31.85 12.41
C ASP A 90 -31.84 -33.01 12.89
N ASP A 91 -32.33 -33.81 11.95
CA ASP A 91 -33.34 -34.85 12.16
C ASP A 91 -32.91 -35.93 13.17
N LYS A 92 -31.60 -36.02 13.43
CA LYS A 92 -30.99 -36.95 14.40
C LYS A 92 -31.25 -36.57 15.86
N ILE A 93 -31.28 -35.28 16.20
CA ILE A 93 -31.61 -34.80 17.57
C ILE A 93 -33.10 -34.96 17.87
N LEU A 94 -33.97 -34.87 16.85
CA LEU A 94 -35.38 -35.19 17.04
C LEU A 94 -35.60 -36.66 17.46
N ARG A 95 -34.72 -37.58 17.04
CA ARG A 95 -34.73 -38.99 17.49
C ARG A 95 -34.02 -39.19 18.83
N GLU A 96 -32.93 -38.48 19.11
CA GLU A 96 -32.22 -38.60 20.40
C GLU A 96 -33.01 -38.02 21.59
N LEU A 97 -33.95 -37.10 21.35
CA LEU A 97 -34.91 -36.64 22.35
C LEU A 97 -36.16 -37.54 22.49
N GLU A 98 -36.43 -38.46 21.55
CA GLU A 98 -37.42 -39.55 21.76
C GLU A 98 -36.95 -40.51 22.87
N THR A 99 -35.64 -40.52 23.17
CA THR A 99 -35.04 -41.35 24.23
C THR A 99 -34.86 -40.66 25.59
N ILE A 100 -35.29 -39.39 25.74
CA ILE A 100 -35.23 -38.67 27.03
C ILE A 100 -36.66 -38.30 27.49
N ALA A 101 -37.51 -39.31 27.61
CA ALA A 101 -38.56 -39.34 28.61
C ALA A 101 -38.52 -40.75 29.24
N PRO A 102 -38.68 -40.90 30.56
CA PRO A 102 -38.60 -42.22 31.18
C PRO A 102 -39.71 -43.09 30.61
N LEU A 103 -39.32 -44.26 30.08
CA LEU A 103 -40.24 -45.36 29.84
C LEU A 103 -41.13 -45.56 31.07
N SER A 104 -42.42 -45.23 30.96
CA SER A 104 -43.42 -45.88 31.78
C SER A 104 -43.63 -47.26 31.18
N ASN A 105 -43.23 -48.29 31.94
CA ASN A 105 -43.57 -49.68 31.71
C ASN A 105 -45.06 -49.81 31.36
N ASP A 106 -45.36 -50.34 30.17
CA ASP A 106 -46.15 -51.58 30.07
C ASP A 106 -46.12 -52.17 28.64
N TYR A 107 -45.89 -53.48 28.62
CA TYR A 107 -46.19 -54.47 27.57
C TYR A 107 -45.19 -54.77 26.41
N ARG A 108 -44.54 -55.94 26.59
CA ARG A 108 -44.08 -57.04 25.69
C ARG A 108 -44.53 -56.97 24.21
N ASP A 109 -43.76 -57.39 23.19
CA ASP A 109 -43.21 -58.75 22.97
C ASP A 109 -42.29 -58.85 21.71
N GLY A 110 -41.33 -59.79 21.70
CA GLY A 110 -40.59 -60.40 20.54
C GLY A 110 -39.56 -59.54 19.76
N GLY A 111 -38.22 -59.75 19.86
CA GLY A 111 -37.40 -60.80 19.19
C GLY A 111 -36.97 -60.34 17.76
N SER A 112 -35.73 -60.37 17.24
CA SER A 112 -34.46 -61.05 17.52
C SER A 112 -33.28 -60.40 16.74
N ILE A 113 -32.11 -60.30 17.40
CA ILE A 113 -30.72 -60.75 17.07
C ILE A 113 -30.05 -60.42 15.69
N SER A 114 -28.78 -59.96 15.80
CA SER A 114 -27.55 -60.26 14.99
C SER A 114 -27.11 -59.25 13.91
N ASN A 115 -25.82 -58.93 13.65
CA ASN A 115 -24.53 -59.03 14.35
C ASN A 115 -23.44 -58.33 13.48
N LEU A 116 -22.36 -57.85 14.12
CA LEU A 116 -20.92 -57.82 13.70
C LEU A 116 -20.52 -56.97 12.46
N ASN A 117 -19.64 -55.94 12.55
CA ASN A 117 -18.16 -55.91 12.69
C ASN A 117 -17.56 -55.29 11.40
N GLU A 118 -16.38 -54.67 11.30
CA GLU A 118 -15.41 -53.92 12.12
C GLU A 118 -14.38 -53.37 11.10
N ASN A 119 -13.87 -52.14 11.33
CA ASN A 119 -12.56 -51.56 10.98
C ASN A 119 -11.90 -51.69 9.57
N ILE A 120 -11.42 -50.55 9.02
CA ILE A 120 -9.98 -50.17 8.95
C ILE A 120 -9.77 -48.76 8.32
N LEU A 121 -8.83 -48.02 8.93
CA LEU A 121 -8.18 -46.74 8.57
C LEU A 121 -7.52 -46.70 7.15
N SER A 122 -7.53 -45.53 6.48
CA SER A 122 -6.38 -44.60 6.46
C SER A 122 -6.42 -43.55 5.31
N GLN A 123 -5.94 -42.35 5.64
CA GLN A 123 -5.38 -41.24 4.84
C GLN A 123 -5.17 -41.45 3.31
N LYS A 124 -5.66 -40.54 2.45
CA LYS A 124 -4.94 -39.35 1.94
C LYS A 124 -5.67 -38.63 0.78
N ASP A 125 -5.50 -37.31 0.79
CA ASP A 125 -5.39 -36.32 -0.29
C ASP A 125 -6.50 -36.07 -1.33
N LEU A 126 -6.94 -34.81 -1.29
CA LEU A 126 -7.48 -33.98 -2.37
C LEU A 126 -6.75 -34.19 -3.70
N THR A 127 -7.48 -34.57 -4.75
CA THR A 127 -7.45 -33.97 -6.09
C THR A 127 -8.34 -34.76 -7.05
N SER A 128 -9.44 -34.16 -7.51
CA SER A 128 -9.95 -34.25 -8.90
C SER A 128 -11.36 -33.67 -8.98
N GLN A 129 -11.44 -32.35 -9.15
CA GLN A 129 -12.51 -31.78 -9.97
C GLN A 129 -12.20 -32.18 -11.42
N GLY A 130 -12.87 -33.22 -11.91
CA GLY A 130 -12.58 -33.76 -13.24
C GLY A 130 -13.59 -34.75 -13.80
N ASP A 131 -14.84 -34.82 -13.30
CA ASP A 131 -15.79 -35.87 -13.69
C ASP A 131 -17.24 -35.39 -13.90
N LEU A 132 -17.46 -34.28 -14.63
CA LEU A 132 -18.81 -33.93 -15.11
C LEU A 132 -18.86 -33.38 -16.56
N LEU A 133 -17.90 -33.74 -17.40
CA LEU A 133 -17.97 -33.49 -18.85
C LEU A 133 -17.54 -34.74 -19.63
N LYS A 134 -18.43 -35.72 -19.69
CA LYS A 134 -18.48 -36.79 -20.70
C LYS A 134 -19.76 -37.60 -20.48
N ASN A 135 -20.76 -37.34 -21.31
CA ASN A 135 -21.73 -38.32 -21.80
C ASN A 135 -22.61 -37.65 -22.86
N THR A 136 -21.99 -37.40 -24.02
CA THR A 136 -22.71 -37.28 -25.29
C THR A 136 -22.02 -38.25 -26.22
N GLU A 137 -22.58 -39.45 -26.39
CA GLU A 137 -22.58 -40.25 -27.62
C GLU A 137 -23.14 -41.66 -27.35
N ASN A 138 -24.17 -41.99 -28.13
CA ASN A 138 -24.87 -43.29 -28.30
C ASN A 138 -26.12 -43.54 -27.47
N LEU A 139 -27.29 -43.32 -28.11
CA LEU A 139 -28.22 -44.38 -28.49
C LEU A 139 -29.28 -43.79 -29.45
N ASN A 140 -29.20 -44.19 -30.72
CA ASN A 140 -30.32 -44.12 -31.65
C ASN A 140 -31.11 -45.43 -31.57
N GLU A 141 -32.42 -45.31 -31.82
CA GLU A 141 -33.45 -46.35 -31.92
C GLU A 141 -34.11 -46.81 -30.61
N THR A 142 -35.09 -46.03 -30.17
CA THR A 142 -36.53 -46.42 -30.21
C THR A 142 -37.36 -45.22 -29.81
N THR A 143 -38.39 -44.93 -30.62
CA THR A 143 -39.29 -43.78 -30.52
C THR A 143 -39.82 -43.57 -29.10
N PRO A 144 -39.46 -42.49 -28.38
CA PRO A 144 -40.26 -42.02 -27.26
C PRO A 144 -41.30 -41.08 -27.84
N GLU A 145 -42.58 -41.38 -27.59
CA GLU A 145 -43.65 -40.40 -27.75
C GLU A 145 -43.17 -39.07 -27.17
N ALA A 146 -43.17 -38.02 -28.01
CA ALA A 146 -42.95 -36.67 -27.53
C ALA A 146 -44.03 -36.40 -26.48
N LYS A 147 -43.66 -36.52 -25.20
CA LYS A 147 -44.46 -36.01 -24.10
C LYS A 147 -44.56 -34.51 -24.36
N ILE A 148 -45.65 -34.09 -24.97
CA ILE A 148 -46.00 -32.68 -25.16
C ILE A 148 -46.14 -32.16 -23.73
N LEU A 149 -45.05 -31.60 -23.20
CA LEU A 149 -45.08 -30.89 -21.93
C LEU A 149 -46.16 -29.83 -22.09
N SER A 150 -47.07 -29.78 -21.12
CA SER A 150 -48.11 -28.75 -21.12
C SER A 150 -47.45 -27.37 -21.18
N PRO A 151 -48.11 -26.35 -21.78
CA PRO A 151 -47.59 -24.98 -21.80
C PRO A 151 -47.14 -24.46 -20.43
N LEU A 152 -47.73 -25.00 -19.35
CA LEU A 152 -47.38 -24.72 -17.97
C LEU A 152 -46.07 -25.38 -17.54
N GLU A 153 -45.81 -26.63 -17.91
CA GLU A 153 -44.54 -27.31 -17.61
C GLU A 153 -43.37 -26.70 -18.38
N GLN A 154 -43.61 -26.28 -19.63
CA GLN A 154 -42.59 -25.58 -20.43
C GLN A 154 -42.31 -24.17 -19.85
N ALA A 155 -43.34 -23.43 -19.46
CA ALA A 155 -43.17 -22.13 -18.80
C ALA A 155 -42.46 -22.26 -17.43
N ASN A 156 -42.71 -23.34 -16.68
CA ASN A 156 -42.02 -23.60 -15.41
C ASN A 156 -40.55 -23.98 -15.63
N ALA A 157 -40.24 -24.77 -16.65
CA ALA A 157 -38.86 -25.10 -17.01
C ALA A 157 -38.08 -23.87 -17.50
N GLU A 158 -38.70 -23.01 -18.32
CA GLU A 158 -38.11 -21.75 -18.79
C GLU A 158 -37.89 -20.76 -17.64
N LYS A 159 -38.85 -20.68 -16.69
CA LYS A 159 -38.71 -19.84 -15.50
C LYS A 159 -37.60 -20.33 -14.58
N LEU A 160 -37.46 -21.64 -14.37
CA LEU A 160 -36.37 -22.24 -13.60
C LEU A 160 -35.00 -22.02 -14.27
N ALA A 161 -34.93 -22.22 -15.59
CA ALA A 161 -33.71 -21.96 -16.37
C ALA A 161 -33.31 -20.47 -16.32
N LYS A 162 -34.29 -19.55 -16.36
CA LYS A 162 -34.06 -18.12 -16.22
C LYS A 162 -33.53 -17.76 -14.82
N ILE A 163 -34.14 -18.28 -13.76
CA ILE A 163 -33.70 -18.06 -12.38
C ILE A 163 -32.27 -18.58 -12.17
N GLU A 164 -31.96 -19.78 -12.69
CA GLU A 164 -30.62 -20.35 -12.57
C GLU A 164 -29.58 -19.55 -13.39
N SER A 165 -29.96 -19.05 -14.57
CA SER A 165 -29.09 -18.18 -15.37
C SER A 165 -28.82 -16.83 -14.69
N GLU A 166 -29.82 -16.24 -14.02
CA GLU A 166 -29.69 -15.00 -13.25
C GLU A 166 -28.83 -15.22 -12.00
N ARG A 167 -28.95 -16.39 -11.34
CA ARG A 167 -28.11 -16.79 -10.20
C ARG A 167 -26.65 -16.95 -10.60
N ILE A 168 -26.38 -17.67 -11.70
CA ILE A 168 -25.01 -17.87 -12.22
C ILE A 168 -24.41 -16.53 -12.68
N ALA A 169 -25.19 -15.68 -13.34
CA ALA A 169 -24.73 -14.35 -13.74
C ALA A 169 -24.38 -13.47 -12.53
N SER A 170 -25.22 -13.47 -11.49
CA SER A 170 -24.98 -12.72 -10.25
C SER A 170 -23.77 -13.24 -9.46
N GLU A 171 -23.58 -14.56 -9.41
CA GLU A 171 -22.41 -15.18 -8.76
C GLU A 171 -21.10 -14.87 -9.50
N GLN A 172 -21.12 -14.89 -10.84
CA GLN A 172 -19.97 -14.46 -11.65
C GLN A 172 -19.67 -12.96 -11.51
N GLU A 173 -20.69 -12.11 -11.41
CA GLU A 173 -20.54 -10.67 -11.21
C GLU A 173 -19.97 -10.36 -9.82
N PHE A 174 -20.39 -11.11 -8.79
CA PHE A 174 -19.83 -11.02 -7.44
C PHE A 174 -18.37 -11.46 -7.38
N LEU A 175 -18.01 -12.58 -8.02
CA LEU A 175 -16.62 -13.05 -8.08
C LEU A 175 -15.73 -12.04 -8.82
N LYS A 176 -16.21 -11.45 -9.92
CA LYS A 176 -15.51 -10.37 -10.64
C LYS A 176 -15.33 -9.13 -9.76
N ALA A 177 -16.35 -8.71 -9.02
CA ALA A 177 -16.26 -7.57 -8.11
C ALA A 177 -15.26 -7.81 -6.95
N LYS A 178 -15.27 -9.02 -6.37
CA LYS A 178 -14.33 -9.43 -5.32
C LYS A 178 -12.89 -9.46 -5.85
N GLU A 179 -12.68 -10.02 -7.04
CA GLU A 179 -11.37 -10.05 -7.70
C GLU A 179 -10.86 -8.63 -8.02
N GLN A 180 -11.73 -7.75 -8.53
CA GLN A 180 -11.44 -6.35 -8.81
C GLN A 180 -11.12 -5.57 -7.52
N GLU A 181 -11.79 -5.86 -6.41
CA GLU A 181 -11.49 -5.28 -5.10
C GLU A 181 -10.10 -5.70 -4.60
N THR A 182 -9.73 -6.98 -4.70
CA THR A 182 -8.36 -7.44 -4.37
C THR A 182 -7.31 -6.78 -5.26
N LYS A 183 -7.53 -6.73 -6.59
CA LYS A 183 -6.61 -6.06 -7.52
C LYS A 183 -6.49 -4.57 -7.22
N ARG A 184 -7.60 -3.90 -6.85
CA ARG A 184 -7.59 -2.49 -6.42
C ARG A 184 -6.83 -2.30 -5.12
N LYS A 185 -6.98 -3.19 -4.12
CA LYS A 185 -6.22 -3.14 -2.87
C LYS A 185 -4.73 -3.36 -3.10
N GLU A 186 -4.35 -4.26 -4.00
CA GLU A 186 -2.95 -4.50 -4.37
C GLU A 186 -2.35 -3.34 -5.18
N ALA A 187 -3.08 -2.81 -6.16
CA ALA A 187 -2.66 -1.63 -6.93
C ALA A 187 -2.52 -0.39 -6.04
N LEU A 188 -3.44 -0.23 -5.09
CA LEU A 188 -3.37 0.82 -4.08
C LEU A 188 -2.21 0.61 -3.11
N LYS A 189 -1.93 -0.63 -2.67
CA LYS A 189 -0.74 -0.96 -1.88
C LYS A 189 0.53 -0.60 -2.63
N ARG A 190 0.64 -0.94 -3.92
CA ARG A 190 1.77 -0.58 -4.79
C ARG A 190 1.88 0.93 -5.01
N LYS A 191 0.75 1.64 -5.17
CA LYS A 191 0.71 3.10 -5.30
C LYS A 191 1.16 3.78 -4.00
N LEU A 192 0.69 3.30 -2.85
CA LEU A 192 1.13 3.76 -1.54
C LEU A 192 2.61 3.43 -1.30
N GLU A 193 3.10 2.26 -1.71
CA GLU A 193 4.54 1.91 -1.70
C GLU A 193 5.37 2.84 -2.59
N HIS A 194 4.83 3.27 -3.74
CA HIS A 194 5.47 4.22 -4.64
C HIS A 194 5.44 5.66 -4.09
N GLU A 195 4.32 6.11 -3.51
CA GLU A 195 4.20 7.41 -2.83
C GLU A 195 5.03 7.47 -1.53
N ARG A 196 5.20 6.31 -0.85
CA ARG A 196 6.20 6.12 0.22
C ARG A 196 7.63 6.20 -0.30
N GLY A 197 7.87 6.00 -1.60
CA GLY A 197 9.15 6.25 -2.26
C GLY A 197 9.63 7.71 -2.16
N ASN A 198 8.75 8.66 -1.83
CA ASN A 198 9.12 10.04 -1.48
C ASN A 198 9.41 10.25 0.02
N ALA A 199 8.97 9.34 0.90
CA ALA A 199 9.37 9.27 2.30
C ALA A 199 10.54 8.29 2.45
N GLY A 200 11.67 8.58 1.80
CA GLY A 200 12.68 7.52 1.67
C GLY A 200 13.94 7.81 0.86
N ASN A 201 14.39 9.06 0.74
CA ASN A 201 15.84 9.25 0.60
C ASN A 201 16.48 8.94 1.96
N ILE A 202 16.53 7.65 2.29
CA ILE A 202 17.38 7.14 3.34
C ILE A 202 18.78 7.63 2.97
N GLU A 203 19.55 8.07 3.95
CA GLU A 203 20.93 8.43 3.70
C GLU A 203 21.71 7.24 3.08
N SER A 204 21.20 6.01 3.26
CA SER A 204 21.60 4.76 2.59
C SER A 204 21.37 4.68 1.08
N ASN A 205 20.47 5.49 0.54
CA ASN A 205 20.22 5.64 -0.90
C ASN A 205 21.04 6.79 -1.52
N THR A 206 21.78 7.56 -0.71
CA THR A 206 22.72 8.55 -1.24
C THR A 206 23.77 7.83 -2.07
N LYS A 207 23.85 8.14 -3.36
CA LYS A 207 24.89 7.57 -4.23
C LYS A 207 26.26 8.04 -3.73
N ILE A 208 27.10 7.09 -3.33
CA ILE A 208 28.51 7.34 -3.05
C ILE A 208 29.28 6.98 -4.32
N GLU A 209 30.00 7.95 -4.87
CA GLU A 209 30.91 7.69 -5.98
C GLU A 209 32.19 7.07 -5.42
N VAL A 210 32.38 5.78 -5.69
CA VAL A 210 33.60 5.05 -5.35
C VAL A 210 34.55 5.16 -6.53
N GLY A 211 35.75 5.69 -6.28
CA GLY A 211 36.80 5.86 -7.28
C GLY A 211 37.56 4.57 -7.56
N SER A 212 38.68 4.71 -8.27
CA SER A 212 39.61 3.60 -8.53
C SER A 212 40.37 3.19 -7.28
N ASP A 213 40.75 1.92 -7.22
CA ASP A 213 41.48 1.35 -6.10
C ASP A 213 42.83 2.01 -5.88
N ILE A 214 43.17 2.16 -4.60
CA ILE A 214 44.51 2.58 -4.18
C ILE A 214 45.42 1.36 -3.99
N PRO A 215 46.74 1.49 -4.20
CA PRO A 215 47.70 0.44 -3.87
C PRO A 215 47.57 0.01 -2.42
N THR A 216 47.29 -1.27 -2.21
CA THR A 216 46.96 -1.83 -0.89
C THR A 216 47.70 -3.16 -0.70
N GLN A 217 48.38 -3.32 0.44
CA GLN A 217 49.02 -4.59 0.82
C GLN A 217 48.24 -5.26 1.96
N ILE A 218 47.42 -6.24 1.60
CA ILE A 218 46.62 -7.04 2.54
C ILE A 218 47.53 -7.92 3.42
N GLN A 219 47.21 -7.98 4.71
CA GLN A 219 47.96 -8.73 5.71
C GLN A 219 47.24 -10.06 6.00
N GLU A 220 47.35 -11.02 5.08
CA GLU A 220 46.64 -12.31 5.14
C GLU A 220 46.98 -13.17 6.38
N HIS A 221 48.13 -12.93 7.01
CA HIS A 221 48.54 -13.62 8.23
C HIS A 221 47.78 -13.16 9.47
N LEU A 222 47.11 -12.00 9.42
CA LEU A 222 46.28 -11.49 10.51
C LEU A 222 44.84 -12.01 10.35
N PRO A 223 44.19 -12.43 11.45
CA PRO A 223 42.78 -12.80 11.38
C PRO A 223 41.94 -11.59 10.98
N LYS A 224 40.91 -11.79 10.16
CA LYS A 224 40.00 -10.71 9.75
C LYS A 224 39.39 -10.03 10.97
N SER A 225 39.34 -8.71 10.92
CA SER A 225 38.56 -7.91 11.86
C SER A 225 37.08 -7.96 11.48
N ARG A 226 36.17 -7.73 12.42
CA ARG A 226 34.73 -7.65 12.13
C ARG A 226 34.12 -6.38 12.65
N VAL A 227 33.18 -5.83 11.90
CA VAL A 227 32.28 -4.80 12.40
C VAL A 227 30.83 -5.29 12.28
N ARG A 228 30.08 -5.13 13.38
CA ARG A 228 28.68 -5.55 13.48
C ARG A 228 27.83 -4.29 13.60
N LEU A 229 26.93 -4.07 12.65
CA LEU A 229 25.89 -3.06 12.77
C LEU A 229 24.70 -3.62 13.56
N ASN A 230 24.30 -4.83 13.22
CA ASN A 230 23.26 -5.63 13.88
C ASN A 230 23.55 -7.13 13.63
N GLU A 231 22.67 -8.02 14.07
CA GLU A 231 22.88 -9.47 13.94
C GLU A 231 22.87 -9.99 12.48
N ARG A 232 22.35 -9.20 11.52
CA ARG A 232 22.31 -9.57 10.09
C ARG A 232 23.44 -8.94 9.28
N GLU A 233 23.88 -7.75 9.68
CA GLU A 233 24.88 -6.95 8.99
C GLU A 233 26.22 -7.00 9.75
N ILE A 234 26.98 -8.05 9.45
CA ILE A 234 28.33 -8.29 9.97
C ILE A 234 29.29 -8.25 8.78
N TYR A 235 30.25 -7.33 8.84
CA TYR A 235 31.21 -7.11 7.77
C TYR A 235 32.61 -7.55 8.23
N ASP A 236 33.18 -8.49 7.48
CA ASP A 236 34.57 -8.89 7.62
C ASP A 236 35.48 -7.83 6.96
N LEU A 237 36.58 -7.50 7.64
CA LEU A 237 37.54 -6.49 7.23
C LEU A 237 38.96 -7.06 7.26
N ASP A 238 39.71 -6.84 6.20
CA ASP A 238 41.11 -7.18 6.11
C ASP A 238 41.97 -6.06 6.70
N TYR A 239 43.04 -6.43 7.38
CA TYR A 239 44.11 -5.49 7.76
C TYR A 239 44.96 -5.20 6.53
N ALA A 240 45.24 -3.92 6.29
CA ALA A 240 45.85 -3.48 5.05
C ALA A 240 46.86 -2.36 5.29
N ILE A 241 48.03 -2.45 4.66
CA ILE A 241 49.00 -1.36 4.62
C ILE A 241 48.74 -0.53 3.37
N VAL A 242 48.60 0.78 3.56
CA VAL A 242 48.35 1.75 2.48
C VAL A 242 49.30 2.94 2.61
N ASN A 243 49.51 3.67 1.51
CA ASN A 243 50.24 4.93 1.57
C ASN A 243 49.36 6.02 2.20
N ALA A 244 49.94 6.79 3.12
CA ALA A 244 49.26 7.89 3.80
C ALA A 244 48.63 8.89 2.82
N LYS A 245 49.29 9.19 1.70
CA LYS A 245 48.82 10.18 0.72
C LYS A 245 47.56 9.73 -0.04
N ASP A 246 47.28 8.43 -0.07
CA ASP A 246 46.18 7.85 -0.85
C ASP A 246 44.87 7.82 -0.05
N LEU A 247 44.95 8.13 1.26
CA LEU A 247 43.81 8.21 2.16
C LEU A 247 43.06 9.53 1.99
N LYS A 248 41.72 9.45 1.96
CA LYS A 248 40.83 10.57 1.67
C LYS A 248 39.84 10.75 2.84
N PRO A 249 40.28 11.30 3.99
CA PRO A 249 39.35 11.68 5.04
C PRO A 249 38.45 12.84 4.55
N SER A 250 37.16 12.79 4.87
CA SER A 250 36.19 13.83 4.55
C SER A 250 35.64 14.46 5.82
N PHE A 251 35.42 15.77 5.79
CA PHE A 251 34.78 16.56 6.85
C PHE A 251 33.61 17.40 6.33
N THR A 252 33.26 17.22 5.04
CA THR A 252 32.08 17.81 4.44
C THR A 252 30.96 16.78 4.47
N THR A 253 29.76 17.19 4.88
CA THR A 253 28.58 16.32 4.90
C THR A 253 28.28 15.79 3.50
N GLY A 254 28.07 14.48 3.38
CA GLY A 254 27.87 13.78 2.12
C GLY A 254 28.87 12.64 1.91
N GLY A 255 28.54 11.71 1.00
CA GLY A 255 29.36 10.52 0.77
C GLY A 255 29.47 9.64 2.02
N THR A 256 30.70 9.26 2.40
CA THR A 256 30.99 8.47 3.60
C THR A 256 31.04 9.31 4.90
N GLN A 257 30.94 10.64 4.84
CA GLN A 257 30.90 11.49 6.04
C GLN A 257 29.45 11.78 6.44
N LYS A 258 29.09 11.28 7.64
CA LYS A 258 27.73 11.36 8.22
C LYS A 258 27.61 12.34 9.38
N ARG A 259 28.71 12.98 9.80
CA ARG A 259 28.70 14.04 10.83
C ARG A 259 28.59 15.41 10.20
N THR A 260 27.87 16.31 10.86
CA THR A 260 27.76 17.73 10.49
C THR A 260 28.99 18.55 10.88
N ASP A 261 29.70 18.15 11.94
CA ASP A 261 30.73 18.99 12.56
C ASP A 261 32.10 18.30 12.71
N MET A 262 33.16 19.03 12.40
CA MET A 262 34.55 18.61 12.59
C MET A 262 35.08 19.02 13.97
N ASN A 263 35.57 18.07 14.76
CA ASN A 263 36.28 18.34 16.01
C ASN A 263 37.80 18.53 15.77
N GLN A 264 38.25 19.79 15.71
CA GLN A 264 39.66 20.14 15.50
C GLN A 264 40.55 19.75 16.69
N GLU A 265 40.07 19.91 17.92
CA GLU A 265 40.84 19.59 19.13
C GLU A 265 41.18 18.10 19.20
N GLN A 266 40.23 17.24 18.81
CA GLN A 266 40.45 15.80 18.74
C GLN A 266 41.51 15.44 17.69
N ILE A 267 41.47 16.06 16.51
CA ILE A 267 42.48 15.83 15.45
C ILE A 267 43.86 16.24 15.96
N LYS A 268 43.95 17.43 16.57
CA LYS A 268 45.20 17.94 17.15
C LYS A 268 45.73 17.03 18.25
N SER A 269 44.85 16.58 19.15
CA SER A 269 45.20 15.64 20.22
C SER A 269 45.76 14.32 19.67
N ILE A 270 45.17 13.77 18.61
CA ILE A 270 45.67 12.54 17.96
C ILE A 270 47.04 12.79 17.30
N ALA A 271 47.20 13.93 16.63
CA ALA A 271 48.44 14.30 15.96
C ALA A 271 49.62 14.48 16.94
N GLU A 272 49.38 15.14 18.07
CA GLU A 272 50.42 15.53 19.03
C GLU A 272 50.62 14.52 20.18
N ASN A 273 49.56 13.82 20.58
CA ASN A 273 49.53 12.94 21.75
C ASN A 273 48.80 11.62 21.44
N PHE A 274 49.28 10.91 20.41
CA PHE A 274 48.67 9.64 19.99
C PHE A 274 48.65 8.59 21.12
N ASP A 275 47.47 8.05 21.43
CA ASP A 275 47.28 6.96 22.38
C ASP A 275 47.28 5.62 21.64
N PRO A 276 48.30 4.76 21.79
CA PRO A 276 48.38 3.48 21.10
C PRO A 276 47.23 2.51 21.45
N LYS A 277 46.56 2.68 22.60
CA LYS A 277 45.37 1.87 22.93
C LYS A 277 44.22 2.07 21.93
N LYS A 278 44.21 3.18 21.20
CA LYS A 278 43.21 3.49 20.18
C LYS A 278 43.35 2.68 18.89
N ILE A 279 44.38 1.84 18.76
CA ILE A 279 44.55 0.94 17.61
C ILE A 279 44.53 -0.54 17.99
N PHE A 280 44.42 -0.87 19.28
CA PHE A 280 44.43 -2.25 19.77
C PHE A 280 43.01 -2.80 19.89
N GLY A 281 42.59 -3.58 18.90
CA GLY A 281 41.38 -4.36 18.99
C GLY A 281 41.03 -5.08 17.69
N SER A 282 40.33 -6.19 17.84
CA SER A 282 39.98 -7.10 16.73
C SER A 282 38.63 -6.78 16.09
N GLY A 283 37.85 -5.80 16.57
CA GLY A 283 36.53 -5.53 16.01
C GLY A 283 35.88 -4.20 16.39
N GLY A 284 34.76 -3.88 15.73
CA GLY A 284 33.99 -2.66 15.96
C GLY A 284 34.59 -1.39 15.34
N PHE A 285 34.05 -0.23 15.70
CA PHE A 285 34.42 1.06 15.11
C PHE A 285 35.52 1.82 15.90
N GLU A 286 35.90 1.34 17.09
CA GLU A 286 36.76 2.04 18.05
C GLU A 286 38.25 2.12 17.69
N TYR A 287 38.74 1.17 16.89
CA TYR A 287 40.18 0.93 16.74
C TYR A 287 40.78 1.48 15.44
N LEU A 288 41.47 0.64 14.65
CA LEU A 288 42.02 1.05 13.36
C LEU A 288 40.91 1.57 12.43
N PRO A 289 41.13 2.67 11.70
CA PRO A 289 40.13 3.23 10.80
C PRO A 289 39.71 2.25 9.71
N ILE A 290 38.48 2.40 9.23
CA ILE A 290 37.91 1.59 8.15
C ILE A 290 37.81 2.48 6.91
N ILE A 291 38.34 2.01 5.78
CA ILE A 291 38.34 2.73 4.51
C ILE A 291 37.73 1.88 3.39
N LEU A 292 37.24 2.53 2.35
CA LEU A 292 36.97 1.90 1.06
C LEU A 292 38.29 1.63 0.33
N HIS A 293 38.24 0.73 -0.65
CA HIS A 293 39.39 0.37 -1.47
C HIS A 293 39.95 1.53 -2.31
N ASP A 294 39.20 2.62 -2.49
CA ASP A 294 39.65 3.82 -3.18
C ASP A 294 40.27 4.88 -2.24
N GLY A 295 40.42 4.55 -0.96
CA GLY A 295 41.00 5.42 0.07
C GLY A 295 40.00 6.29 0.83
N GLN A 296 38.73 6.33 0.44
CA GLN A 296 37.70 7.08 1.19
C GLN A 296 37.48 6.47 2.58
N VAL A 297 37.37 7.31 3.61
CA VAL A 297 37.22 6.82 4.99
C VAL A 297 35.75 6.60 5.33
N ILE A 298 35.38 5.36 5.68
CA ILE A 298 34.04 4.98 6.15
C ILE A 298 33.90 5.30 7.63
N ALA A 299 34.91 4.93 8.43
CA ALA A 299 34.90 5.13 9.87
C ALA A 299 36.25 5.61 10.37
N GLY A 300 36.27 6.73 11.09
CA GLY A 300 37.48 7.29 11.68
C GLY A 300 38.13 8.44 10.93
N ASN A 301 37.34 9.32 10.29
CA ASN A 301 37.83 10.54 9.63
C ASN A 301 38.80 11.36 10.50
N HIS A 302 38.43 11.66 11.76
CA HIS A 302 39.30 12.39 12.70
C HIS A 302 40.59 11.64 13.04
N ARG A 303 40.55 10.30 13.10
CA ARG A 303 41.73 9.46 13.36
C ARG A 303 42.69 9.50 12.19
N ILE A 304 42.21 9.25 10.98
CA ILE A 304 43.04 9.33 9.78
C ILE A 304 43.64 10.72 9.65
N GLN A 305 42.86 11.79 9.79
CA GLN A 305 43.39 13.15 9.71
C GLN A 305 44.46 13.44 10.78
N GLY A 306 44.28 12.96 12.01
CA GLY A 306 45.30 13.08 13.05
C GLY A 306 46.57 12.26 12.74
N MET A 307 46.40 11.05 12.19
CA MET A 307 47.50 10.16 11.80
C MET A 307 48.32 10.72 10.63
N LEU A 308 47.66 11.38 9.67
CA LEU A 308 48.32 12.11 8.57
C LEU A 308 49.13 13.30 9.09
N ASN A 309 48.73 13.86 10.24
CA ASN A 309 49.34 15.03 10.86
C ASN A 309 50.28 14.68 12.02
N PHE A 310 50.70 13.41 12.16
CA PHE A 310 51.51 13.00 13.31
C PHE A 310 52.77 13.84 13.47
N THR A 311 53.00 14.27 14.72
CA THR A 311 54.33 14.73 15.13
C THR A 311 55.33 13.57 15.07
N PRO A 312 56.64 13.82 14.97
CA PRO A 312 57.65 12.75 14.99
C PRO A 312 57.50 11.80 16.19
N LYS A 313 57.16 12.34 17.36
CA LYS A 313 56.91 11.56 18.59
C LYS A 313 55.69 10.65 18.47
N SER A 314 54.56 11.16 17.96
CA SER A 314 53.35 10.36 17.74
C SER A 314 53.59 9.29 16.68
N ARG A 315 54.35 9.62 15.63
CA ARG A 315 54.71 8.67 14.56
C ARG A 315 55.53 7.51 15.10
N GLU A 316 56.57 7.79 15.87
CA GLU A 316 57.40 6.76 16.52
C GLU A 316 56.56 5.88 17.46
N THR A 317 55.66 6.50 18.23
CA THR A 317 54.74 5.79 19.15
C THR A 317 53.80 4.86 18.36
N TYR A 318 53.26 5.32 17.23
CA TYR A 318 52.40 4.53 16.36
C TYR A 318 53.14 3.35 15.71
N GLU A 319 54.31 3.60 15.10
CA GLU A 319 55.11 2.55 14.45
C GLU A 319 55.53 1.47 15.44
N LYS A 320 55.97 1.87 16.63
CA LYS A 320 56.30 0.95 17.72
C LYS A 320 55.08 0.10 18.12
N ALA A 321 53.91 0.72 18.29
CA ALA A 321 52.69 0.01 18.66
C ALA A 321 52.23 -0.97 17.57
N ILE A 322 52.36 -0.62 16.28
CA ILE A 322 52.04 -1.52 15.16
C ILE A 322 52.98 -2.72 15.14
N LYS A 323 54.28 -2.49 15.33
CA LYS A 323 55.28 -3.56 15.40
C LYS A 323 55.02 -4.50 16.57
N GLU A 324 54.78 -3.96 17.76
CA GLU A 324 54.57 -4.76 18.98
C GLU A 324 53.27 -5.58 18.94
N TYR A 325 52.18 -5.02 18.43
CA TYR A 325 50.87 -5.68 18.47
C TYR A 325 50.53 -6.51 17.23
N TYR A 326 50.89 -6.02 16.04
CA TYR A 326 50.55 -6.65 14.77
C TYR A 326 51.74 -7.35 14.11
N ASN A 327 52.96 -7.22 14.66
CA ASN A 327 54.19 -7.77 14.07
C ASN A 327 54.45 -7.30 12.63
N ILE A 328 54.15 -6.01 12.37
CA ILE A 328 54.33 -5.36 11.07
C ILE A 328 55.33 -4.22 11.20
N ASP A 329 56.33 -4.20 10.31
CA ASP A 329 57.24 -3.07 10.13
C ASP A 329 56.70 -2.13 9.03
N LEU A 330 56.31 -0.91 9.42
CA LEU A 330 55.81 0.11 8.49
C LEU A 330 56.94 1.00 7.97
N LYS A 331 56.87 1.41 6.71
CA LYS A 331 57.70 2.50 6.18
C LYS A 331 57.17 3.87 6.65
N PRO A 332 57.98 4.95 6.60
CA PRO A 332 57.60 6.28 7.11
C PRO A 332 56.30 6.87 6.56
N ASN A 333 55.91 6.51 5.33
CA ASN A 333 54.69 7.02 4.68
C ASN A 333 53.56 5.99 4.63
N GLU A 334 53.68 4.87 5.35
CA GLU A 334 52.67 3.82 5.39
C GLU A 334 51.83 3.92 6.66
N LEU A 335 50.57 3.52 6.55
CA LEU A 335 49.64 3.37 7.67
C LEU A 335 48.93 2.01 7.56
N LEU A 336 48.69 1.38 8.70
CA LEU A 336 47.82 0.21 8.83
C LEU A 336 46.37 0.68 8.98
N VAL A 337 45.47 0.13 8.17
CA VAL A 337 44.03 0.40 8.18
C VAL A 337 43.26 -0.90 8.04
N ARG A 338 41.92 -0.82 8.11
CA ARG A 338 41.02 -1.93 7.81
C ARG A 338 40.22 -1.62 6.54
N VAL A 339 40.09 -2.59 5.66
CA VAL A 339 39.36 -2.48 4.39
C VAL A 339 38.32 -3.59 4.34
N PRO A 340 37.08 -3.35 3.87
CA PRO A 340 36.12 -4.42 3.63
C PRO A 340 36.72 -5.57 2.82
N HIS A 341 36.51 -6.80 3.30
CA HIS A 341 36.98 -7.97 2.58
C HIS A 341 36.27 -8.12 1.21
N GLU A 342 34.99 -7.78 1.19
CA GLU A 342 34.16 -7.75 0.00
C GLU A 342 33.78 -6.31 -0.36
N ARG A 343 33.51 -6.09 -1.66
CA ARG A 343 33.05 -4.79 -2.15
C ARG A 343 31.65 -4.52 -1.66
N LEU A 344 31.51 -3.42 -0.94
CA LEU A 344 30.25 -2.96 -0.40
C LEU A 344 29.46 -2.17 -1.45
N ASN A 345 28.14 -2.36 -1.48
CA ASN A 345 27.23 -1.52 -2.23
C ASN A 345 26.94 -0.20 -1.50
N ASN A 346 26.30 0.77 -2.16
CA ASN A 346 26.02 2.09 -1.56
C ASN A 346 25.24 2.02 -0.25
N THR A 347 24.25 1.14 -0.13
CA THR A 347 23.46 0.97 1.10
C THR A 347 24.35 0.50 2.25
N GLU A 348 25.17 -0.52 2.01
CA GLU A 348 26.11 -1.05 3.02
C GLU A 348 27.14 0.00 3.46
N ILE A 349 27.71 0.75 2.51
CA ILE A 349 28.70 1.82 2.81
C ILE A 349 28.06 2.89 3.69
N ASN A 350 26.88 3.37 3.31
CA ASN A 350 26.16 4.39 4.04
C ASN A 350 25.77 3.91 5.46
N ASN A 351 25.31 2.66 5.59
CA ASN A 351 24.92 2.09 6.87
C ASN A 351 26.12 1.90 7.80
N LEU A 352 27.27 1.47 7.27
CA LEU A 352 28.52 1.40 8.02
C LEU A 352 29.01 2.79 8.46
N ALA A 353 28.97 3.77 7.56
CA ALA A 353 29.37 5.13 7.87
C ALA A 353 28.48 5.74 8.98
N ALA A 354 27.16 5.55 8.89
CA ALA A 354 26.20 6.01 9.88
C ALA A 354 26.34 5.29 11.22
N GLY A 355 26.44 3.96 11.19
CA GLY A 355 26.61 3.11 12.37
C GLY A 355 27.93 3.36 13.11
N SER A 356 28.96 3.85 12.43
CA SER A 356 30.23 4.22 13.08
C SER A 356 30.09 5.30 14.16
N ASN A 357 29.01 6.09 14.10
CA ASN A 357 28.68 7.13 15.07
C ASN A 357 27.88 6.62 16.27
N GLN A 358 27.43 5.35 16.27
CA GLN A 358 26.58 4.80 17.33
C GLN A 358 27.21 4.97 18.73
N GLY A 359 26.44 5.52 19.67
CA GLY A 359 26.88 5.79 21.04
C GLY A 359 27.80 7.00 21.20
N ARG A 360 28.11 7.72 20.12
CA ARG A 360 28.99 8.91 20.09
C ARG A 360 28.38 10.00 19.22
N PHE A 361 27.18 10.39 19.60
CA PHE A 361 26.38 11.38 18.89
C PHE A 361 26.77 12.77 19.35
N ASN A 362 27.07 13.66 18.41
CA ASN A 362 27.28 15.08 18.71
C ASN A 362 25.96 15.86 18.61
N SER A 363 24.92 15.24 18.04
CA SER A 363 23.62 15.85 17.81
C SER A 363 22.48 14.82 17.82
N GLU A 364 21.23 15.27 18.00
CA GLU A 364 20.04 14.41 17.91
C GLU A 364 19.86 13.85 16.49
N SER A 365 20.27 14.62 15.49
CA SER A 365 20.28 14.16 14.11
C SER A 365 21.24 12.99 13.90
N ASP A 366 22.46 13.06 14.45
CA ASP A 366 23.44 11.95 14.36
C ASP A 366 22.87 10.67 14.96
N LYS A 367 22.18 10.81 16.11
CA LYS A 367 21.50 9.70 16.78
C LYS A 367 20.42 9.11 15.88
N ALA A 368 19.55 9.94 15.33
CA ALA A 368 18.46 9.51 14.45
C ALA A 368 18.98 8.80 13.18
N ILE A 369 20.08 9.27 12.58
CA ILE A 369 20.72 8.65 11.41
C ILE A 369 21.25 7.26 11.75
N ALA A 370 22.02 7.15 12.84
CA ALA A 370 22.63 5.88 13.25
C ALA A 370 21.57 4.84 13.65
N VAL A 371 20.55 5.27 14.40
CA VAL A 371 19.43 4.42 14.82
C VAL A 371 18.62 3.94 13.61
N LEU A 372 18.32 4.83 12.65
CA LEU A 372 17.63 4.42 11.43
C LEU A 372 18.44 3.38 10.64
N SER A 373 19.75 3.60 10.48
CA SER A 373 20.65 2.69 9.77
C SER A 373 20.71 1.32 10.44
N HIS A 374 20.72 1.28 11.77
CA HIS A 374 20.70 0.03 12.52
C HIS A 374 19.42 -0.80 12.29
N TYR A 375 18.25 -0.16 12.23
CA TYR A 375 16.95 -0.84 12.08
C TYR A 375 16.43 -0.94 10.65
N GLU A 376 17.12 -0.36 9.66
CA GLU A 376 16.67 -0.28 8.26
C GLU A 376 16.20 -1.62 7.68
N PRO A 377 16.93 -2.76 7.85
CA PRO A 377 16.47 -4.03 7.31
C PRO A 377 15.11 -4.47 7.86
N LYS A 378 14.89 -4.26 9.17
CA LYS A 378 13.63 -4.63 9.85
C LYS A 378 12.49 -3.68 9.51
N LEU A 379 12.79 -2.40 9.29
CA LEU A 379 11.82 -1.40 8.86
C LEU A 379 11.30 -1.69 7.45
N LYS A 380 12.18 -2.07 6.52
CA LYS A 380 11.80 -2.49 5.16
C LYS A 380 10.91 -3.74 5.15
N GLU A 381 11.06 -4.61 6.14
CA GLU A 381 10.21 -5.81 6.33
C GLU A 381 8.89 -5.51 7.05
N LEU A 382 8.70 -4.30 7.60
CA LEU A 382 7.55 -3.97 8.45
C LEU A 382 6.35 -3.52 7.61
N ASP A 383 5.64 -4.47 7.01
CA ASP A 383 4.46 -4.17 6.16
C ASP A 383 3.12 -4.26 6.91
N LYS A 384 3.12 -4.85 8.11
CA LYS A 384 1.91 -5.13 8.90
C LYS A 384 1.51 -3.99 9.83
N LYS A 385 0.22 -3.96 10.15
CA LYS A 385 -0.35 -3.14 11.22
C LYS A 385 0.15 -3.62 12.60
N LEU A 386 0.35 -2.66 13.50
CA LEU A 386 0.86 -2.83 14.85
C LEU A 386 -0.27 -2.61 15.85
N ASP A 387 -0.97 -3.68 16.21
CA ASP A 387 -2.10 -3.60 17.12
C ASP A 387 -1.66 -3.47 18.59
N ALA A 388 -2.29 -2.54 19.31
CA ALA A 388 -2.09 -2.30 20.73
C ALA A 388 -3.27 -1.55 21.33
N ASP A 389 -3.57 -1.79 22.61
CA ASP A 389 -4.67 -1.12 23.32
C ASP A 389 -4.28 0.24 23.88
N SER A 390 -2.97 0.48 24.06
CA SER A 390 -2.41 1.73 24.58
C SER A 390 -1.08 2.09 23.94
N VAL A 391 -0.71 3.37 24.00
CA VAL A 391 0.61 3.85 23.54
C VAL A 391 1.79 3.14 24.21
N TYR A 392 1.63 2.74 25.48
CA TYR A 392 2.67 2.06 26.26
C TYR A 392 2.92 0.63 25.78
N GLN A 393 1.86 -0.06 25.34
CA GLN A 393 1.98 -1.35 24.67
C GLN A 393 2.49 -1.17 23.24
N LEU A 394 1.97 -0.17 22.52
CA LEU A 394 2.33 0.08 21.13
C LEU A 394 3.84 0.25 20.96
N LYS A 395 4.48 1.12 21.76
CA LYS A 395 5.94 1.31 21.68
C LYS A 395 6.73 0.02 21.94
N SER A 396 6.19 -0.87 22.77
CA SER A 396 6.79 -2.19 23.05
C SER A 396 6.57 -3.15 21.88
N VAL A 397 5.41 -3.09 21.21
CA VAL A 397 5.11 -3.83 19.98
C VAL A 397 6.04 -3.39 18.85
N VAL A 398 6.26 -2.08 18.67
CA VAL A 398 7.24 -1.56 17.70
C VAL A 398 8.61 -2.17 17.98
N ALA A 399 9.09 -2.04 19.22
CA ALA A 399 10.41 -2.53 19.61
C ALA A 399 10.56 -4.04 19.42
N LYS A 400 9.51 -4.82 19.70
CA LYS A 400 9.46 -6.27 19.48
C LYS A 400 9.56 -6.65 18.00
N ASN A 401 8.87 -5.91 17.13
CA ASN A 401 8.87 -6.19 15.69
C ASN A 401 10.16 -5.78 15.00
N LEU A 402 10.80 -4.72 15.48
CA LEU A 402 12.09 -4.24 14.95
C LEU A 402 13.30 -4.93 15.59
N ASN A 403 13.08 -5.82 16.56
CA ASN A 403 14.18 -6.54 17.19
C ASN A 403 14.81 -7.56 16.25
N PHE A 404 16.14 -7.66 16.28
CA PHE A 404 16.89 -8.64 15.51
C PHE A 404 16.91 -10.01 16.19
N ASP A 405 16.95 -10.06 17.53
CA ASP A 405 17.01 -11.30 18.31
C ASP A 405 15.93 -11.31 19.40
N LYS A 406 15.28 -12.45 19.62
CA LYS A 406 14.30 -12.63 20.71
C LYS A 406 14.94 -12.61 22.11
N ALA A 407 16.25 -12.85 22.22
CA ALA A 407 16.97 -12.96 23.50
C ALA A 407 17.52 -11.62 24.03
N THR A 408 17.56 -10.56 23.22
CA THR A 408 18.09 -9.25 23.61
C THR A 408 17.01 -8.34 24.19
N HIS A 409 17.40 -7.44 25.09
CA HIS A 409 16.50 -6.41 25.60
C HIS A 409 16.12 -5.44 24.49
N HIS A 410 14.81 -5.25 24.30
CA HIS A 410 14.25 -4.36 23.30
C HIS A 410 14.61 -2.90 23.60
N ASN A 411 15.33 -2.22 22.70
CA ASN A 411 15.56 -0.79 22.83
C ASN A 411 14.33 -0.02 22.32
N ILE A 412 13.39 0.23 23.24
CA ILE A 412 12.09 0.85 22.95
C ILE A 412 12.27 2.24 22.33
N GLY A 413 13.15 3.08 22.91
CA GLY A 413 13.33 4.45 22.45
C GLY A 413 13.86 4.51 21.02
N ASP A 414 14.96 3.81 20.75
CA ASP A 414 15.62 3.87 19.45
C ASP A 414 14.79 3.18 18.36
N SER A 415 14.13 2.05 18.66
CA SER A 415 13.26 1.37 17.67
C SER A 415 12.10 2.27 17.21
N ASN A 416 11.46 2.98 18.15
CA ASN A 416 10.36 3.88 17.84
C ASN A 416 10.85 5.16 17.14
N LEU A 417 12.01 5.69 17.53
CA LEU A 417 12.64 6.80 16.82
C LEU A 417 12.95 6.41 15.38
N ALA A 418 13.49 5.20 15.15
CA ALA A 418 13.77 4.68 13.82
C ALA A 418 12.50 4.62 12.96
N LEU A 419 11.41 4.06 13.51
CA LEU A 419 10.13 3.97 12.81
C LEU A 419 9.52 5.34 12.49
N LEU A 420 9.60 6.29 13.42
CA LEU A 420 9.15 7.66 13.20
C LEU A 420 9.94 8.31 12.05
N MET A 421 11.27 8.21 12.09
CA MET A 421 12.16 8.78 11.06
C MET A 421 11.99 8.11 9.70
N PHE A 422 11.71 6.81 9.67
CA PHE A 422 11.45 6.04 8.46
C PHE A 422 10.17 6.51 7.74
N ASN A 423 9.16 6.91 8.52
CA ASN A 423 7.87 7.36 8.00
C ASN A 423 7.80 8.88 7.70
N MET A 424 8.88 9.64 7.94
CA MET A 424 8.93 11.09 7.72
C MET A 424 9.57 11.48 6.38
N PRO A 425 9.14 12.60 5.77
CA PRO A 425 9.78 13.13 4.58
C PRO A 425 11.13 13.74 4.94
N ARG A 426 12.11 13.63 4.04
CA ARG A 426 13.46 14.16 4.22
C ARG A 426 13.75 15.25 3.20
N THR A 427 13.70 16.51 3.64
CA THR A 427 14.26 17.64 2.88
C THR A 427 15.34 18.31 3.71
N LYS A 428 16.18 19.19 3.12
CA LYS A 428 17.24 19.93 3.85
C LYS A 428 16.72 20.84 4.98
N THR A 429 15.41 20.93 5.19
CA THR A 429 14.77 21.70 6.26
C THR A 429 13.75 20.87 7.06
N GLN A 430 13.49 19.62 6.68
CA GLN A 430 12.46 18.72 7.24
C GLN A 430 13.05 17.34 7.58
N GLY A 431 12.55 16.71 8.64
CA GLY A 431 12.99 15.37 9.06
C GLY A 431 14.10 15.40 10.11
N ILE A 432 15.28 14.87 9.80
CA ILE A 432 16.34 14.66 10.81
C ILE A 432 16.92 15.96 11.36
N GLU A 433 17.19 16.95 10.50
CA GLU A 433 17.77 18.25 10.89
C GLU A 433 16.81 19.09 11.77
N LEU A 434 15.51 18.79 11.70
CA LEU A 434 14.47 19.40 12.54
C LEU A 434 14.76 19.19 14.03
N LEU A 435 15.22 18.00 14.41
CA LEU A 435 15.51 17.66 15.80
C LEU A 435 16.61 18.54 16.37
N ASN A 436 17.68 18.78 15.60
CA ASN A 436 18.78 19.64 16.01
C ASN A 436 18.36 21.11 16.10
N ARG A 437 17.60 21.60 15.11
CA ARG A 437 17.08 22.98 15.13
C ARG A 437 16.28 23.22 16.41
N TRP A 438 15.33 22.35 16.72
CA TRP A 438 14.50 22.52 17.91
C TRP A 438 15.25 22.25 19.22
N GLN A 439 16.19 21.31 19.25
CA GLN A 439 17.04 21.13 20.42
C GLN A 439 17.80 22.42 20.76
N LYS A 440 18.33 23.10 19.73
CA LYS A 440 18.98 24.40 19.87
C LYS A 440 18.01 25.50 20.34
N GLU A 441 16.82 25.60 19.75
CA GLU A 441 15.81 26.59 20.16
C GLU A 441 15.31 26.38 21.60
N PHE A 442 15.31 25.14 22.08
CA PHE A 442 14.92 24.74 23.43
C PHE A 442 16.11 24.54 24.37
N PHE A 443 17.29 25.10 24.09
CA PHE A 443 18.48 24.91 24.94
C PHE A 443 18.24 25.28 26.42
N ASN A 444 17.37 26.26 26.68
CA ASN A 444 16.97 26.69 28.03
C ASN A 444 15.75 25.94 28.62
N ASP A 445 15.10 25.08 27.84
CA ASP A 445 13.91 24.32 28.24
C ASP A 445 13.90 22.92 27.59
N ILE A 446 14.93 22.15 27.91
CA ILE A 446 15.11 20.79 27.37
C ILE A 446 13.94 19.86 27.75
N LYS A 447 13.24 20.13 28.86
CA LYS A 447 12.08 19.33 29.29
C LYS A 447 10.93 19.45 28.30
N SER A 448 10.61 20.67 27.84
CA SER A 448 9.59 20.88 26.81
C SER A 448 9.98 20.27 25.47
N TYR A 449 11.27 20.35 25.10
CA TYR A 449 11.79 19.67 23.92
C TYR A 449 11.55 18.15 23.99
N GLU A 450 12.00 17.51 25.07
CA GLU A 450 11.83 16.07 25.27
C GLU A 450 10.35 15.68 25.33
N LYS A 451 9.49 16.53 25.90
CA LYS A 451 8.04 16.29 25.96
C LYS A 451 7.43 16.17 24.57
N VAL A 452 7.72 17.11 23.66
CA VAL A 452 7.22 17.07 22.28
C VAL A 452 7.85 15.90 21.52
N LYS A 453 9.18 15.73 21.60
CA LYS A 453 9.89 14.63 20.93
C LYS A 453 9.29 13.27 21.33
N LYS A 454 9.11 13.05 22.63
CA LYS A 454 8.55 11.80 23.18
C LYS A 454 7.12 11.54 22.73
N MET A 455 6.29 12.59 22.63
CA MET A 455 4.91 12.48 22.11
C MET A 455 4.89 11.83 20.72
N PHE A 456 5.78 12.27 19.82
CA PHE A 456 5.87 11.72 18.45
C PHE A 456 6.53 10.35 18.44
N VAL A 457 7.65 10.17 19.16
CA VAL A 457 8.38 8.89 19.19
C VAL A 457 7.49 7.78 19.76
N ASP A 458 6.79 7.99 20.87
CA ASP A 458 5.89 6.98 21.43
C ASP A 458 4.72 6.63 20.48
N ASN A 459 4.33 7.54 19.59
CA ASN A 459 3.27 7.37 18.59
C ASN A 459 3.78 6.96 17.21
N ALA A 460 5.05 6.58 17.07
CA ALA A 460 5.61 6.12 15.79
C ALA A 460 4.78 4.99 15.16
N GLY A 461 4.34 4.03 15.99
CA GLY A 461 3.45 2.96 15.55
C GLY A 461 2.05 3.44 15.12
N SER A 462 1.53 4.52 15.69
CA SER A 462 0.23 5.10 15.33
C SER A 462 0.30 5.72 13.94
N PHE A 463 1.36 6.49 13.67
CA PHE A 463 1.62 7.06 12.36
C PHE A 463 1.84 5.96 11.32
N HIS A 464 2.67 4.95 11.63
CA HIS A 464 2.86 3.78 10.77
C HIS A 464 1.54 3.09 10.45
N ASN A 465 0.70 2.83 11.45
CA ASN A 465 -0.60 2.20 11.25
C ASN A 465 -1.50 2.99 10.32
N LEU A 466 -1.59 4.32 10.48
CA LEU A 466 -2.42 5.17 9.63
C LEU A 466 -1.89 5.24 8.19
N ILE A 467 -0.57 5.33 8.00
CA ILE A 467 0.07 5.29 6.68
C ILE A 467 -0.20 3.96 5.96
N HIS A 468 -0.49 2.89 6.70
CA HIS A 468 -0.78 1.55 6.20
C HIS A 468 -2.25 1.14 6.36
N ASP A 469 -3.16 2.04 6.79
CA ASP A 469 -4.56 1.69 7.05
C ASP A 469 -5.38 1.75 5.76
N MET A 470 -5.77 0.57 5.25
CA MET A 470 -6.63 0.45 4.06
C MET A 470 -8.04 1.03 4.26
N ASN A 471 -8.45 1.36 5.50
CA ASN A 471 -9.69 2.10 5.75
C ASN A 471 -9.58 3.58 5.38
N PHE A 472 -8.37 4.15 5.33
CA PHE A 472 -8.11 5.57 5.08
C PHE A 472 -7.03 5.75 3.99
N PRO A 473 -7.21 5.17 2.80
CA PRO A 473 -6.16 5.06 1.80
C PRO A 473 -5.71 6.40 1.22
N ASN A 474 -6.52 7.46 1.35
CA ASN A 474 -6.19 8.81 0.87
C ASN A 474 -5.62 9.72 1.98
N VAL A 475 -5.38 9.19 3.19
CA VAL A 475 -4.77 9.91 4.31
C VAL A 475 -3.25 9.69 4.28
N SER A 476 -2.56 10.40 3.39
CA SER A 476 -1.10 10.29 3.20
C SER A 476 -0.31 11.11 4.24
N LEU A 477 -0.30 10.67 5.51
CA LEU A 477 0.34 11.42 6.60
C LEU A 477 1.86 11.56 6.51
N ASN A 478 2.53 10.64 5.81
CA ASN A 478 3.96 10.67 5.56
C ASN A 478 4.44 12.02 4.99
N ALA A 479 3.68 12.65 4.09
CA ALA A 479 4.06 13.95 3.50
C ALA A 479 4.02 15.11 4.51
N TYR A 480 3.24 14.98 5.58
CA TYR A 480 2.96 16.06 6.53
C TYR A 480 3.68 15.90 7.88
N LEU A 481 4.20 14.71 8.18
CA LEU A 481 4.65 14.38 9.53
C LEU A 481 5.79 15.27 10.04
N SER A 482 6.72 15.71 9.17
CA SER A 482 7.75 16.68 9.55
C SER A 482 7.16 18.07 9.87
N ASP A 483 6.22 18.56 9.07
CA ASP A 483 5.58 19.86 9.29
C ASP A 483 4.72 19.85 10.56
N ILE A 484 4.03 18.73 10.81
CA ILE A 484 3.25 18.52 12.04
C ILE A 484 4.16 18.58 13.27
N MET A 485 5.31 17.92 13.21
CA MET A 485 6.29 17.93 14.29
C MET A 485 6.89 19.33 14.49
N ASP A 486 7.28 20.01 13.40
CA ASP A 486 7.80 21.38 13.44
C ASP A 486 6.80 22.35 14.08
N ARG A 487 5.55 22.31 13.62
CA ARG A 487 4.48 23.17 14.14
C ARG A 487 4.17 22.87 15.60
N SER A 488 4.32 21.62 16.04
CA SER A 488 4.13 21.24 17.44
C SER A 488 5.19 21.85 18.35
N PHE A 489 6.46 21.85 17.94
CA PHE A 489 7.51 22.57 18.67
C PHE A 489 7.29 24.09 18.64
N ALA A 490 7.00 24.66 17.46
CA ALA A 490 6.75 26.09 17.32
C ALA A 490 5.56 26.56 18.16
N ASN A 491 4.49 25.76 18.22
CA ASN A 491 3.34 26.05 19.06
C ASN A 491 3.73 26.15 20.54
N LEU A 492 4.49 25.17 21.03
CA LEU A 492 4.90 25.11 22.43
C LEU A 492 5.86 26.24 22.77
N LYS A 493 6.75 26.62 21.84
CA LYS A 493 7.75 27.68 22.02
C LYS A 493 7.14 29.08 21.98
N ASN A 494 6.30 29.35 20.99
CA ASN A 494 5.92 30.72 20.61
C ASN A 494 4.59 31.18 21.20
N TYR A 495 3.75 30.27 21.68
CA TYR A 495 2.42 30.61 22.18
C TYR A 495 2.26 30.24 23.65
N PRO A 496 1.60 31.08 24.47
CA PRO A 496 1.28 30.72 25.85
C PRO A 496 0.27 29.58 25.95
N THR A 497 -0.73 29.55 25.06
CA THR A 497 -1.82 28.57 25.07
C THR A 497 -2.14 28.02 23.68
N THR A 498 -2.81 26.87 23.63
CA THR A 498 -3.39 26.33 22.38
C THR A 498 -4.35 27.32 21.73
N THR A 499 -5.17 28.00 22.54
CA THR A 499 -6.19 28.95 22.06
C THR A 499 -5.55 30.12 21.34
N ASP A 500 -4.45 30.66 21.87
CA ASP A 500 -3.73 31.77 21.23
C ASP A 500 -3.18 31.36 19.86
N SER A 501 -2.58 30.17 19.76
CA SER A 501 -2.04 29.69 18.50
C SER A 501 -3.12 29.44 17.45
N LEU A 502 -4.28 28.89 17.85
CA LEU A 502 -5.40 28.71 16.93
C LEU A 502 -6.05 30.03 16.53
N ARG A 503 -6.11 31.01 17.44
CA ARG A 503 -6.62 32.36 17.14
C ARG A 503 -5.73 33.05 16.11
N ASP A 504 -4.42 33.07 16.33
CA ASP A 504 -3.45 33.65 15.39
C ASP A 504 -3.54 32.99 14.00
N LEU A 505 -3.60 31.65 13.97
CA LEU A 505 -3.79 30.91 12.73
C LEU A 505 -5.13 31.23 12.04
N SER A 506 -6.22 31.30 12.81
CA SER A 506 -7.54 31.67 12.29
C SER A 506 -7.57 33.09 11.74
N GLU A 507 -6.88 34.03 12.39
CA GLU A 507 -6.77 35.40 11.90
C GLU A 507 -5.97 35.49 10.61
N LYS A 508 -4.89 34.70 10.47
CA LYS A 508 -4.12 34.57 9.23
C LYS A 508 -5.03 34.17 8.07
N PHE A 509 -5.78 33.08 8.21
CA PHE A 509 -6.69 32.59 7.16
C PHE A 509 -7.93 33.49 6.94
N TYR A 510 -8.28 34.33 7.91
CA TYR A 510 -9.39 35.28 7.77
C TYR A 510 -8.99 36.60 7.08
N LYS A 511 -7.75 37.07 7.28
CA LYS A 511 -7.27 38.37 6.76
C LYS A 511 -6.75 38.30 5.33
N THR A 512 -6.37 37.13 4.83
CA THR A 512 -5.97 36.96 3.44
C THR A 512 -7.24 36.71 2.60
N SER A 513 -7.42 37.43 1.48
CA SER A 513 -8.55 37.17 0.59
C SER A 513 -8.44 35.74 0.06
N SER A 514 -9.57 35.02 -0.09
CA SER A 514 -9.56 33.64 -0.61
C SER A 514 -8.98 33.51 -2.02
N LEU A 515 -8.81 34.63 -2.75
CA LEU A 515 -8.22 34.66 -4.09
C LEU A 515 -6.69 34.83 -4.06
N ASP A 516 -6.14 35.67 -3.17
CA ASP A 516 -4.68 35.95 -3.09
C ASP A 516 -3.87 34.80 -2.45
N MET A 517 -4.54 33.86 -1.74
CA MET A 517 -3.89 32.72 -1.06
C MET A 517 -3.42 31.62 -2.02
N PHE A 518 -4.09 31.44 -3.16
CA PHE A 518 -3.83 30.32 -4.07
C PHE A 518 -2.88 30.67 -5.23
N GLU A 519 -2.56 31.95 -5.44
CA GLU A 519 -1.61 32.39 -6.48
C GLU A 519 -0.14 32.25 -6.08
N LYS A 520 0.18 31.95 -4.81
CA LYS A 520 1.56 31.78 -4.33
C LYS A 520 1.92 30.30 -4.15
N SER A 521 2.19 29.61 -5.26
CA SER A 521 2.61 28.20 -5.27
C SER A 521 4.02 27.94 -4.70
N ASP A 522 4.77 28.98 -4.32
CA ASP A 522 6.20 28.86 -3.99
C ASP A 522 6.51 28.91 -2.48
N GLN A 523 5.50 28.87 -1.60
CA GLN A 523 5.74 28.81 -0.15
C GLN A 523 5.88 27.34 0.33
N ILE A 524 7.04 27.02 0.89
CA ILE A 524 7.59 25.69 1.25
C ILE A 524 6.78 24.88 2.30
N THR A 525 5.60 25.34 2.75
CA THR A 525 4.67 24.58 3.58
C THR A 525 3.25 24.75 3.06
N SER A 526 2.58 23.66 2.67
CA SER A 526 1.18 23.71 2.24
C SER A 526 0.31 24.26 3.37
N ASP A 527 -0.65 25.14 3.09
CA ASP A 527 -1.53 25.73 4.11
C ASP A 527 -2.27 24.68 4.96
N ILE A 528 -2.54 23.50 4.39
CA ILE A 528 -3.10 22.37 5.12
C ILE A 528 -2.12 21.81 6.17
N SER A 529 -0.81 21.82 5.90
CA SER A 529 0.24 21.43 6.86
C SER A 529 0.18 22.32 8.11
N GLU A 530 -0.07 23.62 7.96
CA GLU A 530 -0.14 24.53 9.10
C GLU A 530 -1.34 24.25 10.01
N ILE A 531 -2.53 24.03 9.41
CA ILE A 531 -3.75 23.73 10.16
C ILE A 531 -3.68 22.34 10.79
N LEU A 532 -3.22 21.34 10.02
CA LEU A 532 -3.01 19.99 10.51
C LEU A 532 -1.98 19.96 11.65
N GLY A 533 -0.84 20.62 11.47
CA GLY A 533 0.19 20.75 12.51
C GLY A 533 -0.33 21.43 13.77
N ALA A 534 -1.11 22.50 13.64
CA ALA A 534 -1.74 23.17 14.78
C ALA A 534 -2.80 22.29 15.49
N SER A 535 -3.52 21.46 14.73
CA SER A 535 -4.50 20.52 15.30
C SER A 535 -3.85 19.44 16.17
N VAL A 536 -2.63 19.01 15.83
CA VAL A 536 -1.84 18.03 16.60
C VAL A 536 -1.06 18.71 17.73
N ALA A 537 -0.50 19.89 17.48
CA ALA A 537 0.37 20.61 18.42
C ALA A 537 -0.23 20.77 19.82
N ARG A 538 -1.56 20.91 19.91
CA ARG A 538 -2.29 21.02 21.18
C ARG A 538 -2.02 19.85 22.14
N PHE A 539 -1.79 18.64 21.63
CA PHE A 539 -1.62 17.44 22.45
C PHE A 539 -0.33 17.52 23.29
N ALA A 540 0.68 18.25 22.82
CA ALA A 540 1.92 18.49 23.57
C ALA A 540 1.70 19.18 24.92
N ARG A 541 0.55 19.82 25.11
CA ARG A 541 0.20 20.57 26.33
C ARG A 541 -0.57 19.74 27.36
N PHE A 542 -1.00 18.53 27.02
CA PHE A 542 -1.63 17.62 27.97
C PHE A 542 -0.61 17.09 28.99
N ASP A 543 -1.11 16.53 30.10
CA ASP A 543 -0.27 15.90 31.13
C ASP A 543 0.47 14.68 30.56
N ASP A 544 -0.23 13.87 29.77
CA ASP A 544 0.31 12.74 29.02
C ASP A 544 0.07 12.91 27.51
N PRO A 545 0.96 13.67 26.82
CA PRO A 545 0.83 13.93 25.39
C PRO A 545 0.80 12.67 24.53
N SER A 546 1.65 11.68 24.88
CA SER A 546 1.77 10.43 24.13
C SER A 546 0.45 9.67 24.13
N LYS A 547 -0.20 9.53 25.30
CA LYS A 547 -1.50 8.89 25.42
C LYS A 547 -2.60 9.69 24.72
N ALA A 548 -2.65 11.00 24.92
CA ALA A 548 -3.69 11.84 24.32
C ALA A 548 -3.64 11.78 22.78
N LEU A 549 -2.44 11.86 22.20
CA LEU A 549 -2.27 11.73 20.76
C LEU A 549 -2.61 10.31 20.27
N PHE A 550 -2.21 9.27 21.00
CA PHE A 550 -2.54 7.89 20.65
C PHE A 550 -4.04 7.65 20.55
N GLU A 551 -4.82 8.13 21.51
CA GLU A 551 -6.29 7.99 21.48
C GLU A 551 -6.89 8.71 20.27
N ALA A 552 -6.39 9.89 19.91
CA ALA A 552 -6.84 10.62 18.74
C ALA A 552 -6.41 9.96 17.41
N LEU A 553 -5.32 9.19 17.39
CA LEU A 553 -4.82 8.51 16.18
C LEU A 553 -5.31 7.05 16.06
N LYS A 554 -6.03 6.51 17.05
CA LYS A 554 -6.55 5.14 17.01
C LYS A 554 -7.64 5.02 15.96
N SER A 555 -7.49 4.10 15.01
CA SER A 555 -8.40 3.90 13.85
C SER A 555 -9.88 3.84 14.25
N ASP A 556 -10.23 3.12 15.32
CA ASP A 556 -11.61 3.02 15.79
C ASP A 556 -12.16 4.35 16.34
N ASN A 557 -11.32 5.14 17.02
CA ASN A 557 -11.68 6.47 17.52
C ASN A 557 -11.82 7.47 16.37
N ILE A 558 -11.00 7.36 15.33
CA ILE A 558 -11.13 8.14 14.10
C ILE A 558 -12.47 7.83 13.43
N LYS A 559 -12.77 6.53 13.19
CA LYS A 559 -14.06 6.10 12.62
C LYS A 559 -15.24 6.60 13.43
N LYS A 560 -15.15 6.54 14.77
CA LYS A 560 -16.18 7.05 15.67
C LYS A 560 -16.35 8.57 15.52
N GLY A 561 -15.28 9.34 15.61
CA GLY A 561 -15.35 10.79 15.51
C GLY A 561 -15.78 11.28 14.12
N LEU A 562 -15.34 10.64 13.04
CA LEU A 562 -15.80 10.97 11.68
C LEU A 562 -17.32 10.84 11.54
N LYS A 563 -17.95 9.85 12.20
CA LYS A 563 -19.41 9.71 12.27
C LYS A 563 -20.04 10.79 13.14
N GLU A 564 -19.54 10.97 14.36
CA GLU A 564 -20.08 11.94 15.32
C GLU A 564 -20.06 13.37 14.78
N PHE A 565 -19.00 13.73 14.05
CA PHE A 565 -18.84 15.04 13.42
C PHE A 565 -19.47 15.13 12.02
N LYS A 566 -20.18 14.09 11.56
CA LYS A 566 -20.84 14.03 10.25
C LYS A 566 -19.88 14.35 9.09
N ILE A 567 -18.65 13.85 9.18
CA ILE A 567 -17.65 13.95 8.11
C ILE A 567 -17.81 12.77 7.14
N ALA A 568 -18.05 11.56 7.65
CA ALA A 568 -18.29 10.35 6.86
C ALA A 568 -19.30 9.42 7.53
N ASP A 569 -19.93 8.57 6.71
CA ASP A 569 -20.87 7.54 7.13
C ASP A 569 -20.42 6.15 6.63
N ILE A 570 -20.91 5.08 7.24
CA ILE A 570 -20.61 3.68 6.89
C ILE A 570 -21.26 3.31 5.55
N THR A 571 -22.42 3.90 5.25
CA THR A 571 -23.17 3.68 4.02
C THR A 571 -23.24 4.99 3.26
N LYS A 572 -22.84 4.99 1.98
CA LYS A 572 -23.14 6.09 1.07
C LYS A 572 -24.65 6.30 1.08
N ASP A 573 -25.10 7.39 1.70
CA ASP A 573 -26.52 7.72 1.72
C ASP A 573 -26.95 7.91 0.26
N MET A 574 -27.80 7.01 -0.23
CA MET A 574 -28.30 7.07 -1.61
C MET A 574 -29.12 8.34 -1.88
N PHE A 575 -29.54 9.05 -0.83
CA PHE A 575 -30.28 10.30 -0.90
C PHE A 575 -29.41 11.54 -0.63
N ASP A 576 -28.16 11.37 -0.19
CA ASP A 576 -27.15 12.43 -0.13
C ASP A 576 -25.95 12.09 -1.04
N PRO A 577 -25.94 12.60 -2.28
CA PRO A 577 -24.85 12.36 -3.23
C PRO A 577 -23.49 12.94 -2.77
N LYS A 578 -23.43 13.69 -1.66
CA LYS A 578 -22.20 14.23 -1.06
C LYS A 578 -21.67 13.40 0.12
N SER A 579 -22.34 12.33 0.51
CA SER A 579 -21.87 11.46 1.60
C SER A 579 -20.55 10.76 1.24
N LYS A 580 -19.59 10.75 2.18
CA LYS A 580 -18.28 10.09 2.04
C LYS A 580 -18.24 8.79 2.84
N GLU A 581 -17.65 7.74 2.27
CA GLU A 581 -17.27 6.53 3.00
C GLU A 581 -15.87 6.70 3.62
N PHE A 582 -15.49 5.83 4.56
CA PHE A 582 -14.15 5.89 5.18
C PHE A 582 -13.01 5.82 4.15
N LYS A 583 -13.17 5.01 3.11
CA LYS A 583 -12.17 4.87 2.04
C LYS A 583 -11.96 6.17 1.23
N ASP A 584 -12.93 7.08 1.28
CA ASP A 584 -12.92 8.35 0.55
C ASP A 584 -12.41 9.52 1.43
N ILE A 585 -12.11 9.26 2.70
CA ILE A 585 -11.55 10.25 3.63
C ILE A 585 -10.14 10.61 3.18
N ASP A 586 -9.92 11.91 3.00
CA ASP A 586 -8.65 12.51 2.63
C ASP A 586 -8.00 13.25 3.82
N ILE A 587 -6.86 13.90 3.56
CA ILE A 587 -6.12 14.66 4.58
C ILE A 587 -6.91 15.86 5.14
N TYR A 588 -7.80 16.48 4.37
CA TYR A 588 -8.61 17.61 4.81
C TYR A 588 -9.70 17.15 5.79
N ASP A 589 -10.36 16.05 5.47
CA ASP A 589 -11.34 15.43 6.37
C ASP A 589 -10.70 14.94 7.67
N PHE A 590 -9.50 14.34 7.57
CA PHE A 590 -8.73 13.96 8.74
C PHE A 590 -8.31 15.18 9.59
N THR A 591 -7.91 16.27 8.95
CA THR A 591 -7.60 17.54 9.64
C THR A 591 -8.82 18.11 10.36
N ARG A 592 -10.00 18.06 9.74
CA ARG A 592 -11.27 18.46 10.39
C ARG A 592 -11.55 17.62 11.62
N TYR A 593 -11.38 16.30 11.52
CA TYR A 593 -11.51 15.40 12.67
C TYR A 593 -10.57 15.80 13.82
N LEU A 594 -9.27 16.01 13.56
CA LEU A 594 -8.30 16.39 14.60
C LEU A 594 -8.57 17.78 15.20
N LEU A 595 -9.14 18.69 14.42
CA LEU A 595 -9.61 19.99 14.94
C LEU A 595 -10.76 19.82 15.94
N MET A 596 -11.58 18.77 15.84
CA MET A 596 -12.80 18.59 16.64
C MET A 596 -12.68 17.55 17.76
N VAL A 597 -11.88 16.49 17.58
CA VAL A 597 -11.72 15.42 18.58
C VAL A 597 -11.38 16.00 19.95
N ASP A 598 -11.94 15.44 21.02
CA ASP A 598 -11.78 15.88 22.42
C ASP A 598 -12.07 17.37 22.69
N ARG A 599 -12.77 18.06 21.77
CA ARG A 599 -13.32 19.39 22.00
C ARG A 599 -14.84 19.29 22.08
N VAL A 600 -15.42 20.08 22.97
CA VAL A 600 -16.87 20.25 22.98
C VAL A 600 -17.27 21.02 21.72
N PRO A 601 -18.13 20.47 20.85
CA PRO A 601 -18.71 21.24 19.76
C PRO A 601 -19.46 22.41 20.36
N SER A 602 -19.01 23.63 20.11
CA SER A 602 -19.69 24.84 20.53
C SER A 602 -19.87 25.72 19.31
N GLU A 603 -21.13 26.02 18.98
CA GLU A 603 -21.49 26.98 17.93
C GLU A 603 -20.87 28.37 18.19
N HIS A 604 -20.40 28.63 19.43
CA HIS A 604 -19.81 29.89 19.87
C HIS A 604 -18.27 29.92 19.85
N ASN A 605 -17.58 29.00 19.15
CA ASN A 605 -16.14 29.08 18.94
C ASN A 605 -15.80 29.59 17.53
N PRO A 606 -15.76 30.93 17.31
CA PRO A 606 -15.56 31.51 15.98
C PRO A 606 -14.19 31.13 15.37
N THR A 607 -13.15 31.03 16.20
CA THR A 607 -11.81 30.62 15.79
C THR A 607 -11.82 29.22 15.17
N LEU A 608 -12.43 28.25 15.86
CA LEU A 608 -12.49 26.87 15.39
C LEU A 608 -13.35 26.75 14.14
N ASN A 609 -14.50 27.42 14.11
CA ASN A 609 -15.42 27.40 12.97
C ASN A 609 -14.75 27.95 11.70
N ARG A 610 -14.00 29.06 11.81
CA ARG A 610 -13.23 29.63 10.70
C ARG A 610 -12.17 28.68 10.17
N LEU A 611 -11.43 27.98 11.05
CA LEU A 611 -10.44 27.00 10.61
C LEU A 611 -11.07 25.79 9.92
N ILE A 612 -12.22 25.32 10.42
CA ILE A 612 -12.97 24.23 9.77
C ILE A 612 -13.47 24.67 8.39
N GLU A 613 -13.94 25.90 8.25
CA GLU A 613 -14.35 26.48 6.98
C GLU A 613 -13.18 26.63 6.01
N ALA A 614 -12.03 27.15 6.47
CA ALA A 614 -10.81 27.24 5.67
C ALA A 614 -10.38 25.87 5.13
N VAL A 615 -10.39 24.82 5.96
CA VAL A 615 -10.06 23.46 5.52
C VAL A 615 -11.05 22.94 4.47
N LYS A 616 -12.35 23.22 4.63
CA LYS A 616 -13.37 22.85 3.62
C LYS A 616 -13.16 23.58 2.30
N ASP A 617 -12.79 24.85 2.35
CA ASP A 617 -12.55 25.62 1.14
C ASP A 617 -11.28 25.16 0.43
N MET A 618 -10.19 24.89 1.17
CA MET A 618 -9.00 24.24 0.62
C MET A 618 -9.32 22.87 0.01
N GLN A 619 -10.19 22.08 0.63
CA GLN A 619 -10.64 20.79 0.09
C GLN A 619 -11.42 20.96 -1.22
N LYS A 620 -12.36 21.91 -1.28
CA LYS A 620 -13.08 22.23 -2.53
C LYS A 620 -12.12 22.72 -3.60
N GLU A 621 -11.12 23.50 -3.24
CA GLU A 621 -10.13 24.04 -4.18
C GLU A 621 -9.13 22.99 -4.65
N SER A 622 -8.71 22.07 -3.79
CA SER A 622 -7.92 20.91 -4.22
C SER A 622 -8.75 20.00 -5.12
N GLU A 623 -10.05 19.81 -4.85
CA GLU A 623 -10.98 19.15 -5.76
C GLU A 623 -11.18 19.92 -7.07
N LYS A 624 -11.08 21.26 -7.07
CA LYS A 624 -11.04 22.11 -8.29
C LYS A 624 -9.67 22.17 -8.95
N GLY A 625 -8.59 21.79 -8.28
CA GLY A 625 -7.25 21.59 -8.86
C GLY A 625 -7.13 20.21 -9.51
N VAL A 626 -7.78 19.20 -8.93
CA VAL A 626 -8.01 17.88 -9.54
C VAL A 626 -9.09 17.97 -10.64
N LYS A 627 -10.05 18.89 -10.49
CA LYS A 627 -10.97 19.34 -11.54
C LYS A 627 -10.58 20.73 -12.02
N GLN A 628 -9.30 20.98 -12.30
CA GLN A 628 -9.02 22.07 -13.20
C GLN A 628 -9.66 21.60 -14.49
N LYS A 629 -10.79 22.23 -14.81
CA LYS A 629 -11.36 22.20 -16.15
C LYS A 629 -10.31 22.93 -16.98
N PHE A 630 -9.24 22.21 -17.30
CA PHE A 630 -8.33 22.62 -18.33
C PHE A 630 -9.23 22.79 -19.54
N ASP A 631 -9.17 23.95 -20.18
CA ASP A 631 -9.65 24.07 -21.54
C ASP A 631 -8.75 23.18 -22.40
N THR A 632 -8.97 21.87 -22.29
CA THR A 632 -8.59 20.89 -23.30
C THR A 632 -9.22 21.42 -24.57
N PRO A 633 -8.55 21.36 -25.74
CA PRO A 633 -9.14 21.85 -26.96
C PRO A 633 -10.56 21.30 -27.07
N SER A 634 -11.55 22.20 -27.01
CA SER A 634 -13.00 21.89 -27.11
C SER A 634 -13.29 20.91 -28.27
N GLU A 635 -12.37 20.88 -29.23
CA GLU A 635 -12.24 20.05 -30.42
C GLU A 635 -12.13 18.54 -30.18
N TRP A 636 -11.60 18.05 -29.04
CA TRP A 636 -11.46 16.60 -28.80
C TRP A 636 -12.74 15.96 -28.25
N GLY A 637 -13.67 16.75 -27.70
CA GLY A 637 -14.94 16.26 -27.18
C GLY A 637 -14.87 15.75 -25.74
N HIS A 638 -15.72 14.78 -25.39
CA HIS A 638 -15.87 14.28 -24.02
C HIS A 638 -14.68 13.41 -23.58
N ASN A 639 -14.17 13.64 -22.38
CA ASN A 639 -13.17 12.78 -21.73
C ASN A 639 -13.87 11.58 -21.07
N TYR A 640 -13.56 10.36 -21.49
CA TYR A 640 -14.03 9.13 -20.85
C TYR A 640 -13.04 8.70 -19.76
N SER A 641 -13.00 9.47 -18.68
CA SER A 641 -12.02 9.29 -17.59
C SER A 641 -12.16 7.96 -16.85
N GLU A 642 -13.28 7.27 -17.00
CA GLU A 642 -13.49 5.91 -16.50
C GLU A 642 -12.54 4.86 -17.11
N PHE A 643 -11.90 5.16 -18.25
CA PHE A 643 -10.90 4.31 -18.91
C PHE A 643 -9.44 4.76 -18.68
N LYS A 644 -9.18 5.70 -17.77
CA LYS A 644 -7.82 6.13 -17.42
C LYS A 644 -6.99 4.94 -16.91
N GLY A 645 -5.81 4.73 -17.50
CA GLY A 645 -4.92 3.59 -17.23
C GLY A 645 -5.38 2.24 -17.81
N ASP A 646 -6.55 2.18 -18.46
CA ASP A 646 -7.02 1.00 -19.20
C ASP A 646 -6.90 1.26 -20.71
N GLY A 647 -5.69 1.08 -21.25
CA GLY A 647 -5.40 1.37 -22.64
C GLY A 647 -6.25 0.59 -23.65
N LEU A 648 -6.62 -0.66 -23.34
CA LEU A 648 -7.48 -1.46 -24.21
C LEU A 648 -8.94 -1.03 -24.10
N GLY A 649 -9.41 -0.74 -22.89
CA GLY A 649 -10.73 -0.15 -22.65
C GLY A 649 -10.87 1.21 -23.33
N ALA A 650 -9.85 2.06 -23.29
CA ALA A 650 -9.80 3.34 -23.97
C ALA A 650 -9.94 3.20 -25.49
N ILE A 651 -9.19 2.26 -26.10
CA ILE A 651 -9.32 1.95 -27.53
C ILE A 651 -10.74 1.50 -27.86
N ASN A 652 -11.29 0.55 -27.09
CA ASN A 652 -12.64 0.04 -27.32
C ASN A 652 -13.70 1.15 -27.17
N LYS A 653 -13.54 2.03 -26.18
CA LYS A 653 -14.48 3.12 -25.95
C LYS A 653 -14.46 4.11 -27.11
N LEU A 654 -13.28 4.49 -27.58
CA LEU A 654 -13.16 5.43 -28.69
C LEU A 654 -13.61 4.81 -30.02
N LEU A 655 -13.45 3.50 -30.21
CA LEU A 655 -14.03 2.78 -31.35
C LEU A 655 -15.57 2.77 -31.32
N GLU A 656 -16.16 2.65 -30.13
CA GLU A 656 -17.61 2.69 -29.91
C GLU A 656 -18.16 4.10 -30.20
N THR A 657 -17.54 5.13 -29.61
CA THR A 657 -18.08 6.49 -29.62
C THR A 657 -17.67 7.30 -30.85
N LYS A 658 -16.53 6.97 -31.45
CA LYS A 658 -15.92 7.67 -32.60
C LYS A 658 -15.76 9.18 -32.38
N LYS A 659 -15.55 9.59 -31.13
CA LYS A 659 -15.33 10.97 -30.68
C LYS A 659 -14.83 10.94 -29.23
N GLY A 660 -14.32 12.06 -28.73
CA GLY A 660 -13.83 12.13 -27.37
C GLY A 660 -12.38 11.67 -27.25
N PHE A 661 -11.93 11.58 -26.00
CA PHE A 661 -10.59 11.14 -25.65
C PHE A 661 -10.59 10.46 -24.28
N VAL A 662 -9.47 9.84 -23.94
CA VAL A 662 -9.19 9.27 -22.64
C VAL A 662 -7.87 9.83 -22.16
N GLU A 663 -7.93 10.65 -21.12
CA GLU A 663 -6.76 11.20 -20.45
C GLU A 663 -6.00 10.10 -19.69
N GLY A 664 -4.68 10.05 -19.86
CA GLY A 664 -3.82 9.04 -19.24
C GLY A 664 -4.25 7.61 -19.60
N ALA A 665 -4.73 7.39 -20.83
CA ALA A 665 -5.08 6.07 -21.33
C ALA A 665 -3.94 5.06 -21.15
N PHE A 666 -2.70 5.55 -21.27
CA PHE A 666 -1.49 4.77 -21.01
C PHE A 666 -0.54 5.54 -20.08
N TYR A 667 0.42 4.82 -19.51
CA TYR A 667 1.51 5.38 -18.72
C TYR A 667 2.83 4.78 -19.17
N LYS A 668 3.88 5.61 -19.27
CA LYS A 668 5.24 5.13 -19.55
C LYS A 668 6.25 5.75 -18.58
N GLU A 669 7.04 4.90 -17.93
CA GLU A 669 8.14 5.34 -17.07
C GLU A 669 9.10 6.26 -17.84
N GLY A 670 9.40 7.42 -17.27
CA GLY A 670 10.20 8.48 -17.92
C GLY A 670 9.42 9.47 -18.79
N LEU A 671 8.22 9.12 -19.28
CA LEU A 671 7.37 10.02 -20.08
C LEU A 671 6.14 10.54 -19.32
N GLY A 672 5.57 9.73 -18.42
CA GLY A 672 4.35 10.03 -17.69
C GLY A 672 3.08 9.51 -18.37
N ASP A 673 1.95 10.18 -18.09
CA ASP A 673 0.65 9.88 -18.70
C ASP A 673 0.67 10.17 -20.21
N ILE A 674 0.07 9.26 -20.98
CA ILE A 674 -0.10 9.35 -22.43
C ILE A 674 -1.58 9.25 -22.76
N ASP A 675 -2.10 10.26 -23.43
CA ASP A 675 -3.50 10.38 -23.81
C ASP A 675 -3.80 9.64 -25.12
N LEU A 676 -5.03 9.12 -25.22
CA LEU A 676 -5.57 8.57 -26.44
C LEU A 676 -6.80 9.37 -26.88
N VAL A 677 -6.74 9.92 -28.08
CA VAL A 677 -7.84 10.71 -28.68
C VAL A 677 -8.43 9.93 -29.85
N TRP A 678 -9.75 10.08 -30.10
CA TRP A 678 -10.31 9.57 -31.35
C TRP A 678 -9.61 10.22 -32.56
N GLY A 679 -9.38 11.54 -32.48
CA GLY A 679 -8.61 12.28 -33.47
C GLY A 679 -9.37 12.49 -34.78
N ASN A 680 -8.61 12.66 -35.86
CA ASN A 680 -9.14 12.92 -37.20
C ASN A 680 -8.29 12.24 -38.29
N LYS A 681 -8.34 12.73 -39.53
CA LYS A 681 -7.54 12.18 -40.65
C LYS A 681 -6.01 12.36 -40.49
N ASP A 682 -5.56 13.24 -39.60
CA ASP A 682 -4.16 13.67 -39.48
C ASP A 682 -3.50 13.17 -38.17
N TYR A 683 -4.26 12.77 -37.15
CA TYR A 683 -3.74 12.22 -35.88
C TYR A 683 -4.77 11.36 -35.11
N GLY A 684 -4.32 10.67 -34.07
CA GLY A 684 -5.17 9.90 -33.16
C GLY A 684 -5.59 8.53 -33.70
N LEU A 685 -6.54 7.90 -33.02
CA LEU A 685 -6.98 6.54 -33.34
C LEU A 685 -7.60 6.45 -34.74
N GLU A 686 -8.36 7.46 -35.17
CA GLU A 686 -8.96 7.53 -36.51
C GLU A 686 -7.89 7.56 -37.61
N HIS A 687 -6.84 8.37 -37.44
CA HIS A 687 -5.73 8.44 -38.39
C HIS A 687 -5.02 7.09 -38.51
N ILE A 688 -4.72 6.46 -37.38
CA ILE A 688 -4.06 5.15 -37.33
C ILE A 688 -4.90 4.12 -38.09
N LEU A 689 -6.20 4.04 -37.80
CA LEU A 689 -7.11 3.11 -38.47
C LEU A 689 -7.16 3.37 -39.98
N LYS A 690 -7.38 4.62 -40.42
CA LYS A 690 -7.45 4.99 -41.84
C LYS A 690 -6.15 4.69 -42.59
N ARG A 691 -5.00 4.96 -41.98
CA ARG A 691 -3.68 4.68 -42.59
C ARG A 691 -3.49 3.17 -42.78
N ARG A 692 -3.88 2.35 -41.80
CA ARG A 692 -3.77 0.88 -41.88
C ARG A 692 -4.79 0.23 -42.80
N GLU A 693 -6.02 0.75 -42.84
CA GLU A 693 -7.00 0.33 -43.84
C GLU A 693 -6.51 0.61 -45.26
N LYS A 694 -5.96 1.81 -45.51
CA LYS A 694 -5.42 2.19 -46.82
C LYS A 694 -4.23 1.31 -47.21
N GLN A 695 -3.33 1.03 -46.28
CA GLN A 695 -2.21 0.11 -46.51
C GLN A 695 -2.72 -1.28 -46.91
N ALA A 696 -3.66 -1.84 -46.16
CA ALA A 696 -4.24 -3.16 -46.46
C ALA A 696 -4.93 -3.19 -47.83
N LYS A 697 -5.70 -2.15 -48.18
CA LYS A 697 -6.37 -2.04 -49.49
C LYS A 697 -5.36 -1.94 -50.64
N ASN A 698 -4.29 -1.16 -50.48
CA ASN A 698 -3.22 -1.08 -51.47
C ASN A 698 -2.52 -2.42 -51.69
N GLN A 699 -2.58 -3.31 -50.70
CA GLN A 699 -2.03 -4.66 -50.74
C GLN A 699 -3.07 -5.72 -51.16
N GLY A 700 -4.23 -5.31 -51.66
CA GLY A 700 -5.23 -6.18 -52.28
C GLY A 700 -6.31 -6.73 -51.35
N LEU A 701 -6.37 -6.30 -50.08
CA LEU A 701 -7.44 -6.73 -49.17
C LEU A 701 -8.76 -6.04 -49.51
N ASN A 702 -9.86 -6.79 -49.33
CA ASN A 702 -11.19 -6.20 -49.44
C ASN A 702 -11.50 -5.28 -48.25
N GLU A 703 -12.59 -4.52 -48.33
CA GLU A 703 -12.91 -3.49 -47.35
C GLU A 703 -13.08 -4.04 -45.92
N GLN A 704 -13.70 -5.22 -45.75
CA GLN A 704 -13.90 -5.84 -44.44
C GLN A 704 -12.58 -6.32 -43.85
N GLN A 705 -11.76 -6.99 -44.66
CA GLN A 705 -10.43 -7.47 -44.24
C GLN A 705 -9.49 -6.31 -43.87
N ALA A 706 -9.55 -5.20 -44.61
CA ALA A 706 -8.75 -4.01 -44.31
C ALA A 706 -9.13 -3.37 -42.97
N LYS A 707 -10.44 -3.31 -42.66
CA LYS A 707 -10.95 -2.81 -41.37
C LYS A 707 -10.55 -3.71 -40.21
N GLU A 708 -10.65 -5.03 -40.38
CA GLU A 708 -10.24 -6.00 -39.36
C GLU A 708 -8.73 -5.95 -39.10
N TYR A 709 -7.93 -5.84 -40.17
CA TYR A 709 -6.48 -5.61 -40.06
C TYR A 709 -6.17 -4.35 -39.25
N ALA A 710 -6.76 -3.21 -39.61
CA ALA A 710 -6.54 -1.94 -38.91
C ALA A 710 -6.92 -2.01 -37.42
N LEU A 711 -8.04 -2.68 -37.10
CA LEU A 711 -8.48 -2.88 -35.72
C LEU A 711 -7.50 -3.73 -34.92
N ASN A 712 -7.01 -4.83 -35.51
CA ASN A 712 -6.03 -5.69 -34.86
C ASN A 712 -4.71 -4.96 -34.62
N ILE A 713 -4.28 -4.12 -35.57
CA ILE A 713 -3.12 -3.24 -35.37
C ILE A 713 -3.32 -2.28 -34.20
N ALA A 714 -4.45 -1.57 -34.13
CA ALA A 714 -4.73 -0.65 -33.04
C ALA A 714 -4.68 -1.33 -31.66
N LYS A 715 -5.15 -2.58 -31.56
CA LYS A 715 -5.11 -3.37 -30.32
C LYS A 715 -3.71 -3.79 -29.85
N THR A 716 -2.67 -3.58 -30.65
CA THR A 716 -1.26 -3.82 -30.25
C THR A 716 -0.61 -2.60 -29.60
N ILE A 717 -1.22 -1.41 -29.69
CA ILE A 717 -0.73 -0.17 -29.07
C ILE A 717 -0.43 -0.35 -27.57
N PRO A 718 -1.31 -0.98 -26.75
CA PRO A 718 -1.04 -1.17 -25.33
C PRO A 718 0.26 -1.93 -25.07
N GLU A 719 0.50 -3.04 -25.79
CA GLU A 719 1.71 -3.83 -25.62
C GLU A 719 2.97 -3.07 -26.07
N ALA A 720 2.88 -2.35 -27.19
CA ALA A 720 4.00 -1.54 -27.69
C ALA A 720 4.39 -0.45 -26.68
N ILE A 721 3.41 0.18 -26.02
CA ILE A 721 3.68 1.18 -24.99
C ILE A 721 4.25 0.54 -23.73
N GLU A 722 3.67 -0.57 -23.27
CA GLU A 722 4.09 -1.28 -22.05
C GLU A 722 5.54 -1.80 -22.19
N LYS A 723 5.85 -2.51 -23.28
CA LYS A 723 7.12 -3.22 -23.46
C LYS A 723 8.17 -2.45 -24.27
N GLY A 724 7.79 -1.38 -24.97
CA GLY A 724 8.69 -0.62 -25.83
C GLY A 724 9.62 0.34 -25.10
N ASN A 725 10.59 0.91 -25.79
CA ASN A 725 11.49 1.92 -25.25
C ASN A 725 11.13 3.30 -25.80
N ALA A 726 11.14 4.31 -24.93
CA ALA A 726 10.99 5.70 -25.36
C ALA A 726 12.25 6.13 -26.12
N ILE A 727 12.06 6.69 -27.31
CA ILE A 727 13.11 7.21 -28.17
C ILE A 727 12.75 8.61 -28.67
N THR A 728 13.77 9.37 -29.05
CA THR A 728 13.63 10.64 -29.75
C THR A 728 14.19 10.46 -31.15
N ASP A 729 13.40 10.74 -32.19
CA ASP A 729 13.88 10.66 -33.57
C ASP A 729 14.82 11.84 -33.91
N ASN A 730 15.46 11.78 -35.08
CA ASN A 730 16.40 12.81 -35.54
C ASN A 730 15.75 14.20 -35.76
N TYR A 731 14.42 14.29 -35.67
CA TYR A 731 13.64 15.52 -35.78
C TYR A 731 13.14 16.01 -34.42
N GLY A 732 13.58 15.38 -33.31
CA GLY A 732 13.18 15.75 -31.95
C GLY A 732 11.81 15.21 -31.54
N ARG A 733 11.18 14.35 -32.35
CA ARG A 733 9.84 13.81 -32.06
C ARG A 733 9.96 12.57 -31.19
N MET A 734 9.11 12.47 -30.19
CA MET A 734 9.08 11.33 -29.29
C MET A 734 8.32 10.16 -29.88
N ALA A 735 8.81 8.95 -29.66
CA ALA A 735 8.12 7.73 -30.01
C ALA A 735 8.43 6.62 -29.01
N ILE A 736 7.62 5.58 -29.00
CA ILE A 736 7.88 4.33 -28.28
C ILE A 736 8.09 3.23 -29.29
N GLU A 737 9.24 2.56 -29.22
CA GLU A 737 9.58 1.45 -30.11
C GLU A 737 9.58 0.12 -29.39
N TYR A 738 8.85 -0.84 -29.94
CA TYR A 738 8.86 -2.23 -29.49
C TYR A 738 8.95 -3.16 -30.70
N LYS A 739 10.06 -3.90 -30.82
CA LYS A 739 10.33 -4.79 -31.97
C LYS A 739 10.28 -4.00 -33.28
N ASN A 740 9.38 -4.34 -34.19
CA ASN A 740 9.15 -3.64 -35.44
C ASN A 740 8.05 -2.58 -35.34
N ILE A 741 7.50 -2.31 -34.16
CA ILE A 741 6.42 -1.34 -33.95
C ILE A 741 6.99 -0.03 -33.41
N ARG A 742 6.52 1.10 -33.96
CA ARG A 742 6.77 2.44 -33.45
C ARG A 742 5.45 3.17 -33.20
N VAL A 743 5.22 3.63 -31.97
CA VAL A 743 4.09 4.49 -31.61
C VAL A 743 4.61 5.92 -31.48
N GLY A 744 4.20 6.79 -32.40
CA GLY A 744 4.61 8.21 -32.36
C GLY A 744 3.78 8.99 -31.33
N LEU A 745 4.47 9.86 -30.59
CA LEU A 745 3.90 10.73 -29.58
C LEU A 745 4.07 12.19 -29.99
N ASN A 746 3.12 13.04 -29.62
CA ASN A 746 3.22 14.50 -29.80
C ASN A 746 3.00 15.23 -28.47
N ASP A 747 3.75 16.31 -28.24
CA ASP A 747 3.64 17.20 -27.07
C ASP A 747 3.06 18.58 -27.42
N ASP A 748 2.70 18.81 -28.69
CA ASP A 748 2.09 20.05 -29.17
C ASP A 748 0.84 19.84 -30.04
N TRP A 749 0.05 20.92 -30.15
CA TRP A 749 -1.18 21.03 -30.91
C TRP A 749 -1.25 22.42 -31.55
N TYR A 750 -1.20 22.52 -32.88
CA TYR A 750 -1.16 23.81 -33.60
C TYR A 750 -0.14 24.84 -33.07
N SER A 751 1.04 24.38 -32.62
CA SER A 751 2.09 25.22 -31.98
C SER A 751 1.79 25.66 -30.54
N GLU A 752 0.71 25.16 -29.93
CA GLU A 752 0.45 25.26 -28.50
C GLU A 752 0.90 23.97 -27.81
N LYS A 753 1.68 24.09 -26.73
CA LYS A 753 2.06 22.93 -25.93
C LYS A 753 0.83 22.35 -25.25
N LEU A 754 0.63 21.05 -25.39
CA LEU A 754 -0.44 20.36 -24.69
C LEU A 754 -0.14 20.32 -23.19
N PRO A 755 -1.12 20.65 -22.32
CA PRO A 755 -0.93 20.59 -20.87
C PRO A 755 -0.70 19.15 -20.37
N ASN A 756 -1.16 18.15 -21.12
CA ASN A 756 -0.86 16.74 -20.93
C ASN A 756 0.32 16.35 -21.81
N LYS A 757 1.36 15.74 -21.20
CA LYS A 757 2.70 15.71 -21.79
C LYS A 757 2.82 14.97 -23.12
N TRP A 758 1.96 13.99 -23.42
CA TRP A 758 2.02 13.18 -24.64
C TRP A 758 0.65 12.71 -25.14
N VAL A 759 0.41 12.82 -26.45
CA VAL A 759 -0.75 12.21 -27.15
C VAL A 759 -0.25 11.24 -28.21
N ILE A 760 -0.92 10.09 -28.36
CA ILE A 760 -0.62 9.16 -29.46
C ILE A 760 -1.04 9.79 -30.80
N SER A 761 -0.05 10.05 -31.66
CA SER A 761 -0.24 10.72 -32.94
C SER A 761 -0.19 9.75 -34.12
N SER A 762 0.62 8.70 -34.02
CA SER A 762 0.83 7.75 -35.12
C SER A 762 1.23 6.37 -34.64
N TYR A 763 1.10 5.40 -35.54
CA TYR A 763 1.55 4.03 -35.33
C TYR A 763 2.19 3.55 -36.64
N GLU A 764 3.44 3.09 -36.57
CA GLU A 764 4.32 2.69 -37.68
C GLU A 764 4.84 1.26 -37.47
N ILE A 765 5.03 0.51 -38.56
CA ILE A 765 5.63 -0.83 -38.50
C ILE A 765 6.82 -0.86 -39.47
N TYR A 766 8.02 -1.04 -38.93
CA TYR A 766 9.26 -1.08 -39.69
C TYR A 766 9.27 -2.23 -40.70
N ASN A 767 9.78 -1.93 -41.91
CA ASN A 767 9.87 -2.84 -43.06
C ASN A 767 8.52 -3.31 -43.66
N SER A 768 7.38 -2.77 -43.22
CA SER A 768 6.05 -3.21 -43.68
C SER A 768 5.48 -2.50 -44.91
N GLU A 769 6.07 -1.39 -45.36
CA GLU A 769 5.49 -0.61 -46.47
C GLU A 769 5.49 -1.38 -47.81
N ASN A 770 6.34 -2.41 -47.93
CA ASN A 770 6.43 -3.30 -49.10
C ASN A 770 6.08 -4.78 -48.80
N GLU A 771 5.75 -5.16 -47.56
CA GLU A 771 5.44 -6.56 -47.19
C GLU A 771 3.93 -6.86 -47.18
N PRO A 772 3.48 -8.06 -47.62
CA PRO A 772 2.06 -8.39 -47.67
C PRO A 772 1.44 -8.51 -46.26
N PRO A 773 0.17 -8.11 -46.03
CA PRO A 773 -0.50 -8.13 -44.72
C PRO A 773 -0.48 -9.50 -44.03
N SER A 774 -0.47 -10.58 -44.81
CA SER A 774 -0.39 -11.95 -44.32
C SER A 774 0.92 -12.24 -43.57
N LEU A 775 2.02 -11.61 -43.98
CA LEU A 775 3.35 -11.78 -43.38
C LEU A 775 3.46 -10.94 -42.08
N LEU A 776 2.81 -9.77 -42.04
CA LEU A 776 2.67 -8.98 -40.81
C LEU A 776 1.77 -9.66 -39.76
N MET A 777 0.67 -10.28 -40.18
CA MET A 777 -0.17 -11.07 -39.28
C MET A 777 0.59 -12.28 -38.72
N ALA A 778 1.45 -12.92 -39.52
CA ALA A 778 2.33 -13.99 -39.06
C ALA A 778 3.45 -13.48 -38.12
N GLN A 779 3.99 -12.28 -38.34
CA GLN A 779 4.92 -11.63 -37.42
C GLN A 779 4.25 -11.31 -36.07
N LEU A 780 2.99 -10.85 -36.07
CA LEU A 780 2.17 -10.64 -34.88
C LEU A 780 1.89 -11.95 -34.11
N GLN A 781 1.75 -13.08 -34.82
CA GLN A 781 1.64 -14.41 -34.22
C GLN A 781 2.95 -14.85 -33.52
N GLY A 782 4.11 -14.52 -34.10
CA GLY A 782 5.44 -14.83 -33.51
C GLY A 782 5.76 -14.07 -32.21
N VAL A 783 4.97 -13.04 -31.88
CA VAL A 783 5.11 -12.22 -30.66
C VAL A 783 4.29 -12.74 -29.48
N GLY A 784 3.45 -13.77 -29.68
CA GLY A 784 2.57 -14.32 -28.64
C GLY A 784 1.20 -13.62 -28.50
N LEU A 785 0.81 -12.79 -29.48
CA LEU A 785 -0.51 -12.17 -29.52
C LEU A 785 -1.49 -13.05 -30.30
N GLY A 786 -2.46 -13.66 -29.61
CA GLY A 786 -3.51 -14.44 -30.24
C GLY A 786 -4.52 -13.56 -30.99
N THR A 787 -4.93 -13.96 -32.20
CA THR A 787 -6.19 -13.50 -32.81
C THR A 787 -6.93 -14.65 -33.51
N PRO A 788 -8.26 -14.53 -33.71
CA PRO A 788 -9.10 -15.55 -34.31
C PRO A 788 -8.75 -15.81 -35.78
N LYS A 789 -9.01 -17.04 -36.23
CA LYS A 789 -8.81 -17.50 -37.62
C LYS A 789 -9.51 -16.57 -38.62
N LEU A 790 -8.73 -15.88 -39.47
CA LEU A 790 -9.20 -15.49 -40.79
C LEU A 790 -9.36 -16.78 -41.61
N THR A 791 -10.58 -17.05 -42.05
CA THR A 791 -10.91 -18.17 -42.93
C THR A 791 -10.07 -18.12 -44.21
N GLU A 792 -9.65 -19.30 -44.65
CA GLU A 792 -8.79 -19.58 -45.80
C GLU A 792 -9.13 -18.78 -47.07
N PRO A 793 -8.14 -18.53 -47.95
CA PRO A 793 -8.38 -17.88 -49.24
C PRO A 793 -9.33 -18.73 -50.09
N ASN A 794 -10.46 -18.14 -50.50
CA ASN A 794 -11.36 -18.74 -51.48
C ASN A 794 -10.61 -18.97 -52.80
N SER A 795 -10.32 -20.23 -53.10
CA SER A 795 -9.86 -20.67 -54.41
C SER A 795 -11.01 -20.60 -55.42
N THR A 796 -11.11 -19.52 -56.17
CA THR A 796 -11.77 -19.58 -57.48
C THR A 796 -11.15 -18.56 -58.41
N THR A 797 -10.11 -19.00 -59.12
CA THR A 797 -9.76 -18.49 -60.42
C THR A 797 -10.82 -18.96 -61.43
N LYS A 798 -11.49 -18.04 -62.12
CA LYS A 798 -11.90 -18.26 -63.51
C LYS A 798 -11.72 -16.96 -64.29
N LYS A 799 -10.74 -17.03 -65.20
CA LYS A 799 -10.43 -16.24 -66.41
C LYS A 799 -10.95 -14.82 -66.52
#